data_AF-W3WJF4-F1
#
_entry.id   AF-W3WJF4-F1
#
_cell.length_a   1.000
_cell.length_b   1.000
_cell.length_c   1.000
_cell.angle_alpha   90.00
_cell.angle_beta   90.00
_cell.angle_gamma   90.00
#
_symmetry.space_group_name_H-M   'P 1'
#
loop_
_entity.id
_entity.type
_entity.pdbx_description
1 polymer ?
#
loop_
_entity_poly.entity_id
_entity_poly.type
_entity_poly.pdbx_seq_one_letter_code
_entity_poly.pdbx_strand_id
1 'polypeptide(L)'
;MSTAEVVARRSAALPALTPVVSGSNGSMSKPSSTTSSSTTANSTAPSTATVTLEKLQAKFASSRQKRVRSPGLNKDEREDRTPKQRQRSFTKTMEPPVLSFYGEKPVPLPSRFGHLKRRLVAGHESALEASWARLLTALREEINHIEARGTDLIPSIDFGDIKSSATVRSFSDKVKRYGIGVVRGVVAKPDAEAWVEETKKYLETKHEFKPPPAQDPTCFDFFWSPCQVRSRAHPNVLSVQRFAMSIWETTDDDRLATRFPICYADRIRIDTNTTSDLNVGSGPNVEESLPPASSTLIAQVDNGSLERWEVDGYGHSGCYDAIWRGDWEEYNPWDPTGRINATTDLYNGAGACSMFRMFQGILALTTVEPGMVRLLPSPKLATAYFLLRPFFKPKSPAPENHGDTEAWEAYMDASNWQLEKEQTTIIHGAVPGHAQRVTDTWHPHLRLNASLVAPPTLNPGDYIIWHPDQPYAFEKPPPSLSMLVYTPAAPLTQTNALFLARQRKAFLRGHPGPDFDSTGSGLGSEAPHTGRLDEKDIADVGGQEGLQAMGLAPWILDKSMVEESKMGTPAESKSGTPTEEIKPALLNGYLNDNKSEAKISATEADVARIANMVLFPERFDFWMPSRVATPSVEGGKGKEAELKKT
;
A
#
# COMPACT_ATOMS: atom_id res chain seq x y z
N MET A 1 -29.92 34.87 -39.89
CA MET A 1 -28.80 35.69 -40.39
C MET A 1 -28.63 36.88 -39.47
N SER A 2 -27.51 36.99 -38.75
CA SER A 2 -26.80 38.27 -38.57
C SER A 2 -25.45 38.01 -37.93
N THR A 3 -24.45 38.62 -38.52
CA THR A 3 -23.00 38.46 -38.42
C THR A 3 -22.37 39.50 -37.48
N ALA A 4 -21.30 39.08 -36.79
CA ALA A 4 -20.01 39.75 -36.54
C ALA A 4 -19.90 41.19 -35.96
N GLU A 5 -19.16 41.26 -34.84
CA GLU A 5 -18.09 42.20 -34.42
C GLU A 5 -18.17 43.74 -34.63
N VAL A 6 -18.15 44.49 -33.52
CA VAL A 6 -17.65 45.88 -33.32
C VAL A 6 -17.23 46.01 -31.83
N VAL A 7 -15.95 46.02 -31.41
CA VAL A 7 -14.86 47.06 -31.38
C VAL A 7 -14.78 47.96 -30.12
N ALA A 8 -13.57 47.91 -29.53
CA ALA A 8 -12.81 48.72 -28.55
C ALA A 8 -13.04 50.25 -28.33
N ARG A 9 -12.65 50.78 -27.14
CA ARG A 9 -11.49 51.70 -26.89
C ARG A 9 -11.53 52.53 -25.57
N ARG A 10 -10.35 52.66 -24.92
CA ARG A 10 -9.66 53.86 -24.32
C ARG A 10 -8.61 53.37 -23.27
N SER A 11 -7.28 53.35 -23.44
CA SER A 11 -6.21 54.40 -23.54
C SER A 11 -6.22 55.40 -22.36
N ALA A 12 -5.15 55.76 -21.62
CA ALA A 12 -3.68 55.58 -21.71
C ALA A 12 -2.94 56.03 -20.40
N ALA A 13 -1.62 55.74 -20.32
CA ALA A 13 -0.49 56.52 -19.74
C ALA A 13 0.16 56.15 -18.37
N LEU A 14 1.50 56.02 -18.44
CA LEU A 14 2.63 55.90 -17.47
C LEU A 14 2.82 57.15 -16.56
N PRO A 15 3.72 57.22 -15.51
CA PRO A 15 5.09 56.66 -15.44
C PRO A 15 5.65 56.19 -14.06
N ALA A 16 6.88 55.67 -14.10
CA ALA A 16 7.74 55.25 -12.99
C ALA A 16 8.41 56.43 -12.24
N LEU A 17 8.70 56.25 -10.94
CA LEU A 17 9.64 57.08 -10.16
C LEU A 17 10.25 56.29 -8.98
N THR A 18 11.58 56.26 -8.94
CA THR A 18 12.43 56.09 -7.74
C THR A 18 12.26 57.25 -6.76
N PRO A 19 12.59 57.08 -5.47
CA PRO A 19 13.80 57.76 -4.93
C PRO A 19 14.48 56.93 -3.80
N VAL A 20 15.59 57.25 -3.10
CA VAL A 20 16.79 58.12 -3.18
C VAL A 20 17.57 57.81 -1.89
N VAL A 21 18.90 57.85 -1.98
CA VAL A 21 19.88 57.79 -0.88
C VAL A 21 19.77 59.00 0.06
N SER A 22 19.92 58.80 1.37
CA SER A 22 20.45 59.83 2.28
C SER A 22 21.57 59.26 3.14
N GLY A 23 22.75 59.84 3.01
CA GLY A 23 23.88 59.64 3.92
C GLY A 23 23.95 60.77 4.95
N SER A 24 24.54 60.48 6.10
CA SER A 24 25.16 61.48 6.96
C SER A 24 26.39 60.91 7.67
N ASN A 25 27.39 61.77 7.77
CA ASN A 25 28.79 61.54 8.16
C ASN A 25 29.00 61.39 9.67
N GLY A 26 30.07 60.66 10.04
CA GLY A 26 31.16 61.23 10.85
C GLY A 26 31.35 60.70 12.28
N SER A 27 32.47 59.98 12.51
CA SER A 27 33.59 60.39 13.39
C SER A 27 34.27 59.25 14.17
N MET A 28 35.58 59.18 13.94
CA MET A 28 36.72 58.60 14.68
C MET A 28 36.56 58.06 16.11
N SER A 29 37.18 56.89 16.41
CA SER A 29 38.42 56.78 17.21
C SER A 29 38.83 55.30 17.49
N LYS A 30 40.15 55.05 17.44
CA LYS A 30 40.94 53.82 17.80
C LYS A 30 41.11 53.70 19.35
N PRO A 31 41.91 52.76 19.93
CA PRO A 31 42.11 51.30 19.72
C PRO A 31 42.29 50.52 21.08
N SER A 32 42.88 49.31 21.03
CA SER A 32 43.48 48.46 22.10
C SER A 32 42.52 47.48 22.81
N SER A 33 42.87 46.25 23.19
CA SER A 33 44.13 45.52 23.41
C SER A 33 43.90 44.00 23.15
N THR A 34 44.79 43.28 22.47
CA THR A 34 45.92 42.49 23.00
C THR A 34 45.55 41.47 24.09
N THR A 35 45.50 40.18 23.73
CA THR A 35 46.39 39.15 24.32
C THR A 35 46.42 37.87 23.50
N SER A 36 47.63 37.36 23.41
CA SER A 36 48.15 36.24 22.63
C SER A 36 48.61 35.11 23.57
N SER A 37 48.46 33.86 23.16
CA SER A 37 49.44 32.76 23.37
C SER A 37 48.91 31.50 22.66
N SER A 38 49.42 31.06 21.52
CA SER A 38 50.71 30.42 21.20
C SER A 38 50.90 28.99 21.75
N THR A 39 50.98 28.06 20.79
CA THR A 39 51.82 26.83 20.73
C THR A 39 51.54 25.70 21.72
N THR A 40 51.30 24.46 21.29
CA THR A 40 52.36 23.59 20.73
C THR A 40 51.78 22.39 19.97
N ALA A 41 52.48 21.99 18.92
CA ALA A 41 52.32 20.71 18.22
C ALA A 41 52.93 19.55 19.03
N ASN A 42 52.39 18.34 18.87
CA ASN A 42 53.24 17.17 18.62
C ASN A 42 52.46 15.99 18.04
N SER A 43 53.01 15.50 16.93
CA SER A 43 52.76 14.26 16.21
C SER A 43 53.10 13.02 17.03
N THR A 44 52.33 11.93 16.91
CA THR A 44 52.81 10.60 16.46
C THR A 44 51.66 9.56 16.43
N ALA A 45 51.56 8.88 15.30
CA ALA A 45 51.00 7.52 15.14
C ALA A 45 52.19 6.60 14.75
N PRO A 46 52.02 5.29 14.46
CA PRO A 46 51.12 4.25 14.99
C PRO A 46 51.93 3.01 15.47
N SER A 47 51.28 1.99 16.05
CA SER A 47 51.80 0.60 15.90
C SER A 47 50.70 -0.46 16.02
N THR A 48 50.80 -1.41 15.09
CA THR A 48 50.01 -2.62 14.84
C THR A 48 50.74 -3.86 15.33
N ALA A 49 50.03 -4.84 15.91
CA ALA A 49 50.28 -6.30 15.84
C ALA A 49 49.14 -7.04 16.60
N THR A 50 48.19 -7.78 16.02
CA THR A 50 48.19 -9.08 15.29
C THR A 50 48.29 -10.34 16.18
N VAL A 51 47.11 -10.95 16.41
CA VAL A 51 46.74 -12.40 16.38
C VAL A 51 47.27 -13.39 17.44
N THR A 52 46.36 -14.08 18.15
CA THR A 52 46.17 -15.56 18.06
C THR A 52 44.93 -16.06 18.81
N LEU A 53 44.31 -17.09 18.22
CA LEU A 53 43.12 -17.82 18.63
C LEU A 53 43.54 -19.14 19.30
N GLU A 54 42.96 -19.56 20.43
CA GLU A 54 42.66 -20.99 20.70
C GLU A 54 41.94 -21.27 22.04
N LYS A 55 41.00 -22.24 21.96
CA LYS A 55 40.53 -23.21 22.97
C LYS A 55 39.41 -22.86 23.98
N LEU A 56 38.19 -23.16 23.52
CA LEU A 56 37.10 -23.76 24.29
C LEU A 56 37.42 -25.21 24.68
N GLN A 57 37.24 -25.59 25.96
CA GLN A 57 36.62 -26.86 26.36
C GLN A 57 36.39 -26.99 27.89
N ALA A 58 35.10 -27.20 28.22
CA ALA A 58 34.52 -28.16 29.17
C ALA A 58 34.86 -28.15 30.69
N LYS A 59 33.78 -28.11 31.50
CA LYS A 59 33.42 -28.91 32.71
C LYS A 59 32.41 -28.11 33.57
N PHE A 60 31.35 -28.61 34.21
CA PHE A 60 30.85 -29.94 34.55
C PHE A 60 29.33 -29.84 34.89
N ALA A 61 28.60 -30.96 34.74
CA ALA A 61 27.26 -31.27 35.27
C ALA A 61 27.24 -31.21 36.83
N SER A 62 26.17 -31.41 37.62
CA SER A 62 24.87 -32.09 37.50
C SER A 62 24.10 -31.80 38.82
N SER A 63 22.77 -31.85 38.84
CA SER A 63 22.04 -32.81 39.71
C SER A 63 20.53 -32.72 39.49
N ARG A 64 19.91 -33.89 39.57
CA ARG A 64 18.52 -34.21 39.24
C ARG A 64 18.02 -35.06 40.40
N GLN A 65 16.88 -34.75 41.01
CA GLN A 65 16.17 -35.71 41.86
C GLN A 65 14.63 -35.59 41.75
N LYS A 66 14.01 -36.77 41.65
CA LYS A 66 12.59 -37.13 41.44
C LYS A 66 11.83 -37.12 42.78
N ARG A 67 10.60 -36.57 42.86
CA ARG A 67 9.25 -37.19 42.72
C ARG A 67 8.77 -38.03 43.92
N VAL A 68 7.68 -37.63 44.61
CA VAL A 68 6.64 -38.50 45.23
C VAL A 68 5.29 -37.75 45.30
N ARG A 69 4.16 -38.48 45.25
CA ARG A 69 2.77 -38.02 45.11
C ARG A 69 1.88 -38.61 46.24
N SER A 70 0.84 -37.84 46.66
CA SER A 70 -0.48 -38.25 47.23
C SER A 70 -0.60 -38.53 48.76
N PRO A 71 -1.82 -38.60 49.39
CA PRO A 71 -3.03 -37.73 49.35
C PRO A 71 -3.78 -37.56 50.73
N GLY A 72 -4.83 -36.72 50.82
CA GLY A 72 -5.88 -36.70 51.90
C GLY A 72 -6.25 -35.27 52.37
N LEU A 73 -7.47 -34.74 52.22
CA LEU A 73 -8.82 -34.97 52.82
C LEU A 73 -9.15 -34.05 54.04
N ASN A 74 -10.29 -33.35 53.90
CA ASN A 74 -11.27 -32.81 54.87
C ASN A 74 -11.22 -31.38 55.47
N LYS A 75 -12.33 -30.67 55.14
CA LYS A 75 -13.31 -29.91 55.94
C LYS A 75 -13.06 -28.48 56.47
N ASP A 76 -13.95 -27.60 55.97
CA ASP A 76 -14.79 -26.59 56.64
C ASP A 76 -14.23 -25.76 57.81
N GLU A 77 -14.14 -24.44 57.60
CA GLU A 77 -14.80 -23.45 58.48
C GLU A 77 -14.86 -22.06 57.80
N ARG A 78 -16.03 -21.42 57.91
CA ARG A 78 -16.32 -20.07 57.44
C ARG A 78 -15.87 -19.08 58.50
N GLU A 79 -15.16 -18.00 58.12
CA GLU A 79 -15.39 -16.69 58.72
C GLU A 79 -14.82 -15.53 57.88
N ASP A 80 -15.50 -14.41 58.05
CA ASP A 80 -15.64 -13.24 57.21
C ASP A 80 -14.37 -12.35 57.16
N ARG A 81 -13.79 -12.13 55.98
CA ARG A 81 -12.76 -11.09 55.75
C ARG A 81 -12.85 -10.51 54.33
N THR A 82 -13.27 -9.25 54.30
CA THR A 82 -13.20 -8.25 53.22
C THR A 82 -12.08 -8.48 52.17
N PRO A 83 -12.37 -8.39 50.85
CA PRO A 83 -11.33 -8.53 49.84
C PRO A 83 -10.55 -7.22 49.73
N LYS A 84 -9.40 -7.15 50.41
CA LYS A 84 -8.33 -6.21 50.05
C LYS A 84 -7.85 -6.58 48.64
N GLN A 85 -8.22 -5.73 47.70
CA GLN A 85 -7.79 -5.72 46.31
C GLN A 85 -6.26 -5.68 46.26
N ARG A 86 -5.65 -6.86 46.08
CA ARG A 86 -4.21 -6.99 45.96
C ARG A 86 -3.85 -6.63 44.52
N GLN A 87 -3.62 -5.34 44.28
CA GLN A 87 -2.94 -4.84 43.08
C GLN A 87 -1.63 -5.64 42.94
N ARG A 88 -1.61 -6.61 42.02
CA ARG A 88 -0.35 -7.13 41.51
C ARG A 88 0.22 -6.04 40.63
N SER A 89 1.28 -5.40 41.11
CA SER A 89 2.14 -4.58 40.27
C SER A 89 2.73 -5.49 39.19
N PHE A 90 2.20 -5.39 37.98
CA PHE A 90 2.91 -5.84 36.80
C PHE A 90 4.12 -4.93 36.64
N THR A 91 5.30 -5.43 37.01
CA THR A 91 6.57 -4.83 36.61
C THR A 91 6.61 -4.82 35.09
N LYS A 92 6.30 -3.66 34.49
CA LYS A 92 6.57 -3.32 33.09
C LYS A 92 8.06 -3.51 32.82
N THR A 93 8.40 -4.65 32.23
CA THR A 93 9.60 -4.83 31.40
C THR A 93 9.13 -5.42 30.07
N MET A 94 8.22 -4.70 29.42
CA MET A 94 8.09 -4.76 27.97
C MET A 94 8.73 -3.46 27.50
N GLU A 95 9.83 -3.56 26.77
CA GLU A 95 10.30 -2.42 25.98
C GLU A 95 9.09 -1.88 25.18
N PRO A 96 8.86 -0.57 25.16
CA PRO A 96 7.79 0.00 24.36
C PRO A 96 8.00 -0.43 22.90
N PRO A 97 6.92 -0.69 22.13
CA PRO A 97 7.06 -0.95 20.71
C PRO A 97 7.88 0.19 20.09
N VAL A 98 8.91 -0.16 19.32
CA VAL A 98 9.82 0.80 18.67
C VAL A 98 8.97 1.73 17.79
N LEU A 99 8.67 2.92 18.31
CA LEU A 99 7.75 3.91 17.71
C LEU A 99 8.34 4.59 16.48
N SER A 100 9.59 4.31 16.11
CA SER A 100 10.14 4.66 14.82
C SER A 100 11.37 3.80 14.52
N PHE A 101 11.24 2.85 13.58
CA PHE A 101 12.41 2.23 12.94
C PHE A 101 13.12 3.20 11.99
N TYR A 102 12.61 4.41 11.81
CA TYR A 102 13.04 5.34 10.78
C TYR A 102 13.71 6.54 11.43
N GLY A 103 15.01 6.40 11.70
CA GLY A 103 15.89 7.54 11.98
C GLY A 103 16.40 8.19 10.69
N GLU A 104 17.28 9.17 10.83
CA GLU A 104 17.94 9.85 9.68
C GLU A 104 18.81 8.89 8.84
N LYS A 105 19.22 7.76 9.43
CA LYS A 105 20.08 6.75 8.79
C LYS A 105 19.30 5.50 8.39
N PRO A 106 19.62 4.87 7.25
CA PRO A 106 19.03 3.59 6.88
C PRO A 106 19.32 2.51 7.93
N VAL A 107 18.37 1.60 8.12
CA VAL A 107 18.47 0.51 9.08
C VAL A 107 19.22 -0.68 8.47
N PRO A 108 20.33 -1.16 9.06
CA PRO A 108 20.94 -2.43 8.68
C PRO A 108 20.02 -3.60 9.05
N LEU A 109 19.74 -4.49 8.11
CA LEU A 109 18.90 -5.67 8.34
C LEU A 109 19.76 -6.91 8.69
N PRO A 110 19.17 -8.03 9.12
CA PRO A 110 19.89 -9.29 9.33
C PRO A 110 20.69 -9.74 8.09
N SER A 111 21.79 -10.47 8.32
CA SER A 111 22.75 -10.88 7.27
C SER A 111 22.12 -11.58 6.06
N ARG A 112 20.98 -12.26 6.25
CA ARG A 112 20.21 -12.89 5.15
C ARG A 112 19.82 -11.91 4.04
N PHE A 113 19.64 -10.62 4.32
CA PHE A 113 19.32 -9.62 3.30
C PHE A 113 20.52 -9.24 2.43
N GLY A 114 21.74 -9.31 2.97
CA GLY A 114 22.96 -9.24 2.14
C GLY A 114 23.04 -10.43 1.19
N HIS A 115 22.68 -11.64 1.66
CA HIS A 115 22.62 -12.83 0.80
C HIS A 115 21.53 -12.72 -0.27
N LEU A 116 20.35 -12.22 0.11
CA LEU A 116 19.25 -11.97 -0.81
C LEU A 116 19.67 -11.03 -1.94
N LYS A 117 20.29 -9.89 -1.58
CA LYS A 117 20.79 -8.93 -2.57
C LYS A 117 21.83 -9.56 -3.50
N ARG A 118 22.81 -10.30 -2.97
CA ARG A 118 23.79 -11.01 -3.82
C ARG A 118 23.12 -11.97 -4.80
N ARG A 119 22.08 -12.69 -4.37
CA ARG A 119 21.35 -13.63 -5.24
C ARG A 119 20.58 -12.91 -6.35
N LEU A 120 19.95 -11.77 -6.06
CA LEU A 120 19.15 -11.03 -7.03
C LEU A 120 19.99 -10.44 -8.17
N VAL A 121 21.24 -10.06 -7.91
CA VAL A 121 22.13 -9.47 -8.93
C VAL A 121 23.02 -10.49 -9.65
N ALA A 122 23.11 -11.72 -9.13
CA ALA A 122 24.06 -12.71 -9.62
C ALA A 122 23.83 -13.03 -11.11
N GLY A 123 24.86 -12.84 -11.93
CA GLY A 123 24.81 -13.09 -13.38
C GLY A 123 24.21 -11.95 -14.21
N HIS A 124 23.76 -10.87 -13.56
CA HIS A 124 23.17 -9.70 -14.20
C HIS A 124 23.93 -8.41 -13.88
N GLU A 125 25.12 -8.47 -13.29
CA GLU A 125 25.83 -7.31 -12.75
C GLU A 125 26.07 -6.22 -13.81
N SER A 126 26.64 -6.59 -14.96
CA SER A 126 26.89 -5.63 -16.05
C SER A 126 25.60 -5.08 -16.67
N ALA A 127 24.56 -5.90 -16.76
CA ALA A 127 23.25 -5.47 -17.27
C ALA A 127 22.60 -4.46 -16.32
N LEU A 128 22.67 -4.71 -15.01
CA LEU A 128 22.16 -3.83 -13.97
C LEU A 128 22.93 -2.50 -13.90
N GLU A 129 24.26 -2.52 -14.03
CA GLU A 129 25.06 -1.30 -14.11
C GLU A 129 24.65 -0.43 -15.30
N ALA A 130 24.48 -1.04 -16.48
CA ALA A 130 24.01 -0.33 -17.67
C ALA A 130 22.56 0.17 -17.49
N SER A 131 21.68 -0.63 -16.90
CA SER A 131 20.27 -0.29 -16.71
C SER A 131 20.08 0.85 -15.72
N TRP A 132 20.90 0.91 -14.66
CA TRP A 132 20.88 1.99 -13.68
C TRP A 132 21.20 3.34 -14.32
N ALA A 133 22.20 3.40 -15.20
CA ALA A 133 22.51 4.64 -15.92
C ALA A 133 21.33 5.09 -16.79
N ARG A 134 20.71 4.17 -17.56
CA ARG A 134 19.51 4.48 -18.37
C ARG A 134 18.34 4.95 -17.50
N LEU A 135 18.14 4.30 -16.35
CA LEU A 135 17.09 4.64 -15.40
C LEU A 135 17.26 6.04 -14.81
N LEU A 136 18.47 6.42 -14.42
CA LEU A 136 18.72 7.76 -13.86
C LEU A 136 18.49 8.86 -14.90
N THR A 137 18.87 8.64 -16.16
CA THR A 137 18.54 9.56 -17.27
C THR A 137 17.03 9.70 -17.45
N ALA A 138 16.33 8.58 -17.58
CA ALA A 138 14.87 8.57 -17.76
C ALA A 138 14.14 9.22 -16.57
N LEU A 139 14.61 8.98 -15.34
CA LEU A 139 14.04 9.56 -14.14
C LEU A 139 14.25 11.07 -14.07
N ARG A 140 15.42 11.59 -14.46
CA ARG A 140 15.67 13.04 -14.54
C ARG A 140 14.70 13.72 -15.52
N GLU A 141 14.53 13.14 -16.70
CA GLU A 141 13.57 13.65 -17.70
C GLU A 141 12.13 13.60 -17.19
N GLU A 142 11.76 12.49 -16.54
CA GLU A 142 10.43 12.33 -15.95
C GLU A 142 10.16 13.36 -14.86
N ILE A 143 11.08 13.57 -13.92
CA ILE A 143 10.87 14.55 -12.85
C ILE A 143 10.74 15.96 -13.42
N ASN A 144 11.51 16.32 -14.45
CA ASN A 144 11.37 17.62 -15.10
C ASN A 144 10.00 17.77 -15.79
N HIS A 145 9.48 16.71 -16.41
CA HIS A 145 8.12 16.69 -16.96
C HIS A 145 7.05 16.84 -15.87
N ILE A 146 7.23 16.16 -14.74
CA ILE A 146 6.33 16.25 -13.58
C ILE A 146 6.32 17.66 -12.99
N GLU A 147 7.49 18.22 -12.72
CA GLU A 147 7.64 19.56 -12.16
C GLU A 147 7.03 20.62 -13.08
N ALA A 148 7.20 20.49 -14.39
CA ALA A 148 6.66 21.44 -15.37
C ALA A 148 5.14 21.38 -15.52
N ARG A 149 4.50 20.24 -15.21
CA ARG A 149 3.07 20.01 -15.49
C ARG A 149 2.21 19.94 -14.22
N GLY A 150 2.78 19.51 -13.10
CA GLY A 150 2.09 19.40 -11.82
C GLY A 150 0.74 18.68 -11.92
N THR A 151 -0.30 19.30 -11.36
CA THR A 151 -1.65 18.73 -11.26
C THR A 151 -2.29 18.38 -12.60
N ASP A 152 -1.86 18.99 -13.72
CA ASP A 152 -2.39 18.70 -15.06
C ASP A 152 -2.12 17.25 -15.52
N LEU A 153 -1.19 16.56 -14.86
CA LEU A 153 -0.89 15.16 -15.12
C LEU A 153 -1.97 14.21 -14.57
N ILE A 154 -2.82 14.66 -13.66
CA ILE A 154 -3.82 13.82 -13.00
C ILE A 154 -5.15 13.93 -13.77
N PRO A 155 -5.51 12.92 -14.59
CA PRO A 155 -6.74 12.96 -15.37
C PRO A 155 -7.98 12.90 -14.47
N SER A 156 -9.04 13.57 -14.90
CA SER A 156 -10.39 13.44 -14.33
C SER A 156 -11.36 12.90 -15.40
N ILE A 157 -12.35 12.12 -14.98
CA ILE A 157 -13.48 11.67 -15.80
C ILE A 157 -14.76 11.76 -14.98
N ASP A 158 -15.88 12.15 -15.59
CA ASP A 158 -17.17 12.14 -14.91
C ASP A 158 -17.71 10.71 -14.80
N PHE A 159 -18.36 10.36 -13.68
CA PHE A 159 -18.92 9.03 -13.48
C PHE A 159 -19.91 8.64 -14.58
N GLY A 160 -20.66 9.61 -15.14
CA GLY A 160 -21.56 9.38 -16.27
C GLY A 160 -20.85 8.93 -17.55
N ASP A 161 -19.56 9.25 -17.70
CA ASP A 161 -18.77 9.02 -18.90
C ASP A 161 -17.94 7.73 -18.85
N ILE A 162 -17.96 6.96 -17.75
CA ILE A 162 -17.16 5.72 -17.60
C ILE A 162 -17.57 4.60 -18.58
N LYS A 163 -18.64 4.79 -19.34
CA LYS A 163 -19.09 3.91 -20.42
C LYS A 163 -18.79 4.46 -21.83
N SER A 164 -18.35 5.71 -21.93
CA SER A 164 -18.04 6.37 -23.21
C SER A 164 -16.67 5.95 -23.71
N SER A 165 -16.61 5.11 -24.74
CA SER A 165 -15.36 4.49 -25.23
C SER A 165 -14.23 5.48 -25.54
N ALA A 166 -14.56 6.67 -26.07
CA ALA A 166 -13.56 7.69 -26.41
C ALA A 166 -12.99 8.37 -25.16
N THR A 167 -13.86 8.79 -24.23
CA THR A 167 -13.46 9.43 -22.97
C THR A 167 -12.68 8.45 -22.09
N VAL A 168 -13.15 7.20 -22.01
CA VAL A 168 -12.51 6.12 -21.26
C VAL A 168 -11.11 5.82 -21.78
N ARG A 169 -10.91 5.72 -23.10
CA ARG A 169 -9.58 5.48 -23.69
C ARG A 169 -8.60 6.59 -23.28
N SER A 170 -8.96 7.86 -23.47
CA SER A 170 -8.13 9.01 -23.11
C SER A 170 -7.79 9.06 -21.61
N PHE A 171 -8.77 8.78 -20.76
CA PHE A 171 -8.57 8.70 -19.31
C PHE A 171 -7.65 7.54 -18.94
N SER A 172 -7.92 6.34 -19.45
CA SER A 172 -7.17 5.12 -19.13
C SER A 172 -5.71 5.19 -19.58
N ASP A 173 -5.43 5.77 -20.75
CA ASP A 173 -4.05 5.96 -21.24
C ASP A 173 -3.25 6.87 -20.29
N LYS A 174 -3.87 7.93 -19.78
CA LYS A 174 -3.26 8.83 -18.79
C LYS A 174 -3.11 8.16 -17.42
N VAL A 175 -4.11 7.43 -16.96
CA VAL A 175 -4.02 6.64 -15.71
C VAL A 175 -2.89 5.62 -15.84
N LYS A 176 -2.76 4.94 -16.98
CA LYS A 176 -1.65 4.02 -17.24
C LYS A 176 -0.29 4.70 -17.19
N ARG A 177 -0.19 5.90 -17.77
CA ARG A 177 1.05 6.66 -17.82
C ARG A 177 1.48 7.21 -16.45
N TYR A 178 0.54 7.72 -15.67
CA TYR A 178 0.80 8.49 -14.46
C TYR A 178 0.41 7.77 -13.17
N GLY A 179 -0.31 6.66 -13.23
CA GLY A 179 -0.72 5.86 -12.08
C GLY A 179 -1.91 6.39 -11.28
N ILE A 180 -2.42 7.59 -11.59
CA ILE A 180 -3.42 8.30 -10.77
C ILE A 180 -4.60 8.70 -11.65
N GLY A 181 -5.81 8.68 -11.09
CA GLY A 181 -7.00 9.23 -11.74
C GLY A 181 -8.08 9.65 -10.76
N VAL A 182 -8.91 10.60 -11.16
CA VAL A 182 -10.08 11.04 -10.40
C VAL A 182 -11.36 10.75 -11.19
N VAL A 183 -12.32 10.09 -10.55
CA VAL A 183 -13.67 9.92 -11.10
C VAL A 183 -14.62 10.84 -10.34
N ARG A 184 -15.27 11.76 -11.06
CA ARG A 184 -16.10 12.82 -10.49
C ARG A 184 -17.54 12.36 -10.28
N GLY A 185 -18.14 12.77 -9.17
CA GLY A 185 -19.57 12.55 -8.91
C GLY A 185 -20.00 11.08 -8.88
N VAL A 186 -19.17 10.20 -8.30
CA VAL A 186 -19.50 8.78 -8.13
C VAL A 186 -20.69 8.62 -7.17
N VAL A 187 -20.67 9.36 -6.08
CA VAL A 187 -21.81 9.47 -5.14
C VAL A 187 -22.44 10.85 -5.32
N ALA A 188 -23.77 10.93 -5.27
CA ALA A 188 -24.44 12.22 -5.35
C ALA A 188 -24.11 13.04 -4.11
N LYS A 189 -23.83 14.34 -4.28
CA LYS A 189 -23.49 15.25 -3.18
C LYS A 189 -24.48 15.19 -1.99
N PRO A 190 -25.81 15.17 -2.18
CA PRO A 190 -26.75 15.05 -1.06
C PRO A 190 -26.60 13.74 -0.27
N ASP A 191 -26.26 12.63 -0.93
CA ASP A 191 -26.03 11.36 -0.25
C ASP A 191 -24.73 11.41 0.56
N ALA A 192 -23.66 11.95 -0.01
CA ALA A 192 -22.39 12.15 0.70
C ALA A 192 -22.56 13.03 1.95
N GLU A 193 -23.29 14.15 1.84
CA GLU A 193 -23.63 15.03 2.95
C GLU A 193 -24.46 14.31 4.02
N ALA A 194 -25.48 13.55 3.62
CA ALA A 194 -26.29 12.76 4.54
C ALA A 194 -25.47 11.73 5.31
N TRP A 195 -24.52 11.05 4.65
CA TRP A 195 -23.65 10.07 5.29
C TRP A 195 -22.67 10.71 6.27
N VAL A 196 -22.18 11.92 5.97
CA VAL A 196 -21.37 12.72 6.90
C VAL A 196 -22.17 13.03 8.15
N GLU A 197 -23.40 13.55 8.02
CA GLU A 197 -24.25 13.90 9.15
C GLU A 197 -24.67 12.69 10.00
N GLU A 198 -24.97 11.56 9.36
CA GLU A 198 -25.24 10.29 10.05
C GLU A 198 -24.01 9.80 10.82
N THR A 199 -22.82 9.94 10.23
CA THR A 199 -21.55 9.56 10.87
C THR A 199 -21.20 10.48 12.03
N LYS A 200 -21.45 11.79 11.93
CA LYS A 200 -21.28 12.71 13.07
C LYS A 200 -22.12 12.28 14.27
N LYS A 201 -23.42 12.02 14.06
CA LYS A 201 -24.33 11.51 15.10
C LYS A 201 -23.87 10.17 15.67
N TYR A 202 -23.40 9.27 14.80
CA TYR A 202 -22.83 8.00 15.22
C TYR A 202 -21.64 8.20 16.18
N LEU A 203 -20.74 9.14 15.87
CA LEU A 203 -19.54 9.43 16.67
C LEU A 203 -19.84 10.20 17.97
N GLU A 204 -20.82 11.11 17.98
CA GLU A 204 -21.23 11.88 19.17
C GLU A 204 -21.71 10.99 20.32
N THR A 205 -22.33 9.86 20.01
CA THR A 205 -22.94 8.97 21.00
C THR A 205 -21.94 7.98 21.62
N LYS A 206 -20.63 8.18 21.45
CA LYS A 206 -19.58 7.20 21.77
C LYS A 206 -18.38 7.85 22.46
N HIS A 207 -17.98 7.28 23.60
CA HIS A 207 -16.92 7.85 24.44
C HIS A 207 -15.68 6.96 24.59
N GLU A 208 -15.71 5.71 24.10
CA GLU A 208 -14.59 4.78 24.19
C GLU A 208 -14.17 4.30 22.79
N PHE A 209 -13.19 4.99 22.18
CA PHE A 209 -12.53 4.54 20.96
C PHE A 209 -11.02 4.64 21.11
N LYS A 210 -10.28 3.88 20.29
CA LYS A 210 -8.81 3.95 20.27
C LYS A 210 -8.40 5.31 19.69
N PRO A 211 -7.65 6.16 20.42
CA PRO A 211 -7.24 7.45 19.90
C PRO A 211 -6.36 7.27 18.66
N PRO A 212 -6.44 8.19 17.68
CA PRO A 212 -5.59 8.14 16.51
C PRO A 212 -4.11 8.23 16.91
N PRO A 213 -3.18 7.66 16.12
CA PRO A 213 -1.76 7.78 16.39
C PRO A 213 -1.31 9.25 16.39
N ALA A 214 -0.39 9.62 17.29
CA ALA A 214 0.11 11.00 17.38
C ALA A 214 0.73 11.51 16.06
N GLN A 215 1.38 10.62 15.31
CA GLN A 215 1.95 10.95 13.99
C GLN A 215 0.92 11.20 12.88
N ASP A 216 -0.32 10.76 13.04
CA ASP A 216 -1.41 11.00 12.09
C ASP A 216 -2.75 11.16 12.85
N PRO A 217 -2.97 12.33 13.48
CA PRO A 217 -4.11 12.55 14.37
C PRO A 217 -5.46 12.61 13.65
N THR A 218 -5.46 12.60 12.31
CA THR A 218 -6.68 12.66 11.51
C THR A 218 -7.15 11.28 11.04
N CYS A 219 -6.37 10.21 11.26
CA CYS A 219 -6.71 8.86 10.83
C CYS A 219 -7.25 8.03 12.01
N PHE A 220 -8.55 7.74 11.99
CA PHE A 220 -9.25 7.03 13.06
C PHE A 220 -9.46 5.55 12.74
N ASP A 221 -9.27 4.69 13.74
CA ASP A 221 -9.51 3.25 13.68
C ASP A 221 -11.02 2.91 13.83
N PHE A 222 -11.84 3.52 12.98
CA PHE A 222 -13.23 3.10 12.73
C PHE A 222 -13.30 2.34 11.42
N PHE A 223 -14.17 1.33 11.35
CA PHE A 223 -14.30 0.43 10.20
C PHE A 223 -15.75 0.28 9.76
N TRP A 224 -16.73 0.42 10.65
CA TRP A 224 -18.14 0.11 10.40
C TRP A 224 -19.09 1.28 10.63
N SER A 225 -18.56 2.51 10.57
CA SER A 225 -19.37 3.72 10.64
C SER A 225 -20.34 3.83 9.44
N PRO A 226 -21.42 4.63 9.55
CA PRO A 226 -22.40 4.80 8.48
C PRO A 226 -21.82 5.13 7.12
N CYS A 227 -20.95 6.14 7.04
CA CYS A 227 -20.37 6.50 5.77
C CYS A 227 -19.48 5.39 5.19
N GLN A 228 -18.75 4.63 6.02
CA GLN A 228 -17.90 3.53 5.55
C GLN A 228 -18.72 2.36 4.99
N VAL A 229 -19.76 1.92 5.71
CA VAL A 229 -20.61 0.82 5.26
C VAL A 229 -21.38 1.20 4.00
N ARG A 230 -21.97 2.40 3.97
CA ARG A 230 -22.70 2.89 2.79
C ARG A 230 -21.78 3.05 1.58
N SER A 231 -20.60 3.65 1.75
CA SER A 231 -19.63 3.82 0.65
C SER A 231 -19.23 2.48 0.04
N ARG A 232 -18.95 1.47 0.87
CA ARG A 232 -18.53 0.14 0.41
C ARG A 232 -19.65 -0.65 -0.26
N ALA A 233 -20.89 -0.47 0.17
CA ALA A 233 -22.05 -1.12 -0.43
C ALA A 233 -22.59 -0.39 -1.67
N HIS A 234 -22.25 0.88 -1.87
CA HIS A 234 -22.92 1.74 -2.84
C HIS A 234 -22.74 1.24 -4.29
N PRO A 235 -23.82 1.09 -5.08
CA PRO A 235 -23.75 0.56 -6.45
C PRO A 235 -22.79 1.32 -7.37
N ASN A 236 -22.75 2.66 -7.29
CA ASN A 236 -21.82 3.44 -8.13
C ASN A 236 -20.36 3.26 -7.69
N VAL A 237 -20.11 3.05 -6.39
CA VAL A 237 -18.74 2.81 -5.89
C VAL A 237 -18.23 1.46 -6.39
N LEU A 238 -19.07 0.41 -6.31
CA LEU A 238 -18.75 -0.90 -6.90
C LEU A 238 -18.57 -0.80 -8.42
N SER A 239 -19.43 -0.02 -9.10
CA SER A 239 -19.31 0.20 -10.55
C SER A 239 -18.01 0.91 -10.94
N VAL A 240 -17.60 1.96 -10.21
CA VAL A 240 -16.35 2.67 -10.52
C VAL A 240 -15.12 1.83 -10.16
N GLN A 241 -15.17 1.00 -9.12
CA GLN A 241 -14.10 0.05 -8.81
C GLN A 241 -13.91 -0.98 -9.93
N ARG A 242 -15.02 -1.54 -10.45
CA ARG A 242 -15.00 -2.45 -11.61
C ARG A 242 -14.40 -1.77 -12.84
N PHE A 243 -14.81 -0.53 -13.11
CA PHE A 243 -14.23 0.29 -14.17
C PHE A 243 -12.72 0.53 -13.97
N ALA A 244 -12.30 0.96 -12.78
CA ALA A 244 -10.89 1.19 -12.47
C ALA A 244 -10.05 -0.07 -12.71
N MET A 245 -10.49 -1.22 -12.18
CA MET A 245 -9.80 -2.50 -12.36
C MET A 245 -9.71 -2.95 -13.82
N SER A 246 -10.66 -2.55 -14.68
CA SER A 246 -10.61 -2.85 -16.12
C SER A 246 -9.47 -2.15 -16.87
N ILE A 247 -8.79 -1.18 -16.25
CA ILE A 247 -7.60 -0.52 -16.80
C ILE A 247 -6.39 -1.46 -16.78
N TRP A 248 -6.37 -2.47 -15.90
CA TRP A 248 -5.28 -3.45 -15.82
C TRP A 248 -5.25 -4.40 -17.02
N GLU A 249 -4.07 -4.91 -17.35
CA GLU A 249 -3.85 -5.82 -18.48
C GLU A 249 -4.07 -7.27 -18.05
N THR A 250 -5.32 -7.58 -17.71
CA THR A 250 -5.77 -8.91 -17.31
C THR A 250 -6.02 -9.81 -18.51
N THR A 251 -5.76 -11.10 -18.35
CA THR A 251 -6.03 -12.17 -19.31
C THR A 251 -6.97 -13.21 -18.72
N ASP A 252 -7.56 -14.07 -19.56
CA ASP A 252 -8.41 -15.17 -19.07
C ASP A 252 -7.63 -16.21 -18.25
N ASP A 253 -6.31 -16.23 -18.31
CA ASP A 253 -5.48 -17.15 -17.51
C ASP A 253 -5.18 -16.59 -16.11
N ASP A 254 -5.42 -15.30 -15.87
CA ASP A 254 -5.24 -14.68 -14.57
C ASP A 254 -6.32 -15.17 -13.61
N ARG A 255 -5.91 -15.78 -12.49
CA ARG A 255 -6.80 -16.31 -11.46
C ARG A 255 -7.43 -15.20 -10.58
N LEU A 256 -8.07 -14.24 -11.23
CA LEU A 256 -8.78 -13.12 -10.62
C LEU A 256 -10.08 -12.83 -11.37
N ALA A 257 -11.00 -12.11 -10.75
CA ALA A 257 -12.19 -11.58 -11.38
C ALA A 257 -12.36 -10.08 -11.04
N THR A 258 -12.11 -9.22 -12.03
CA THR A 258 -12.31 -7.77 -11.91
C THR A 258 -13.79 -7.39 -11.95
N ARG A 259 -14.64 -8.26 -12.50
CA ARG A 259 -16.11 -8.11 -12.50
C ARG A 259 -16.71 -8.09 -11.09
N PHE A 260 -16.06 -8.74 -10.14
CA PHE A 260 -16.52 -8.86 -8.75
C PHE A 260 -15.65 -7.99 -7.83
N PRO A 261 -15.92 -6.67 -7.73
CA PRO A 261 -15.25 -5.84 -6.75
C PRO A 261 -15.58 -6.33 -5.34
N ILE A 262 -14.57 -6.41 -4.50
CA ILE A 262 -14.73 -6.74 -3.08
C ILE A 262 -14.27 -5.59 -2.20
N CYS A 263 -14.85 -5.50 -1.00
CA CYS A 263 -14.57 -4.43 -0.07
C CYS A 263 -13.39 -4.77 0.83
N TYR A 264 -12.61 -3.75 1.16
CA TYR A 264 -11.56 -3.77 2.18
C TYR A 264 -11.92 -2.83 3.33
N ALA A 265 -12.00 -3.37 4.54
CA ALA A 265 -12.31 -2.64 5.75
C ALA A 265 -11.06 -1.91 6.26
N ASP A 266 -10.89 -0.69 5.75
CA ASP A 266 -9.88 0.26 6.19
C ASP A 266 -10.47 1.30 7.15
N ARG A 267 -9.58 2.13 7.67
CA ARG A 267 -9.83 3.25 8.58
C ARG A 267 -10.62 4.38 7.90
N ILE A 268 -10.88 5.45 8.63
CA ILE A 268 -11.46 6.69 8.12
C ILE A 268 -10.53 7.87 8.42
N ARG A 269 -10.43 8.84 7.52
CA ARG A 269 -9.72 10.10 7.79
C ARG A 269 -10.74 11.21 8.03
N ILE A 270 -10.64 11.85 9.19
CA ILE A 270 -11.47 12.96 9.62
C ILE A 270 -10.53 14.07 10.11
N ASP A 271 -10.53 15.22 9.45
CA ASP A 271 -9.90 16.42 9.99
C ASP A 271 -10.94 17.29 10.70
N THR A 272 -10.74 17.52 12.00
CA THR A 272 -11.63 18.31 12.86
C THR A 272 -11.07 19.68 13.24
N ASN A 273 -9.94 20.13 12.65
CA ASN A 273 -9.23 21.36 13.01
C ASN A 273 -10.08 22.66 12.93
N THR A 274 -11.32 22.62 12.45
CA THR A 274 -12.25 23.77 12.40
C THR A 274 -13.59 23.57 13.10
N THR A 275 -13.92 22.38 13.59
CA THR A 275 -15.25 22.12 14.18
C THR A 275 -15.10 21.58 15.59
N SER A 276 -15.36 22.45 16.55
CA SER A 276 -15.81 22.13 17.92
C SER A 276 -17.07 21.25 17.97
N ASP A 277 -17.68 20.96 16.82
CA ASP A 277 -18.96 20.26 16.68
C ASP A 277 -18.81 18.74 16.69
N LEU A 278 -17.62 18.20 16.42
CA LEU A 278 -17.36 16.78 16.62
C LEU A 278 -16.73 16.60 17.99
N ASN A 279 -17.52 16.09 18.95
CA ASN A 279 -17.05 15.67 20.28
C ASN A 279 -16.17 14.39 20.22
N VAL A 280 -15.54 14.16 19.07
CA VAL A 280 -14.47 13.18 18.88
C VAL A 280 -13.26 13.86 19.51
N GLY A 281 -12.98 13.50 20.77
CA GLY A 281 -12.02 14.19 21.62
C GLY A 281 -10.84 14.74 20.84
N SER A 282 -10.58 16.04 20.99
CA SER A 282 -9.44 16.72 20.39
C SER A 282 -8.25 15.78 20.52
N GLY A 283 -7.72 15.32 19.38
CA GLY A 283 -6.46 14.59 19.36
C GLY A 283 -5.43 15.39 20.18
N PRO A 284 -4.40 14.75 20.74
CA PRO A 284 -3.38 15.46 21.50
C PRO A 284 -2.96 16.73 20.75
N ASN A 285 -2.89 17.86 21.47
CA ASN A 285 -2.63 19.19 20.91
C ASN A 285 -1.63 19.08 19.75
N VAL A 286 -2.08 19.43 18.55
CA VAL A 286 -1.34 19.22 17.29
C VAL A 286 -0.01 19.99 17.29
N GLU A 287 0.14 20.98 18.17
CA GLU A 287 1.38 21.74 18.38
C GLU A 287 2.51 20.94 19.06
N GLU A 288 2.20 19.87 19.81
CA GLU A 288 3.19 19.18 20.65
C GLU A 288 3.55 17.77 20.16
N SER A 289 2.88 17.27 19.10
CA SER A 289 2.88 15.84 18.75
C SER A 289 3.59 15.48 17.44
N LEU A 290 3.98 16.46 16.63
CA LEU A 290 4.89 16.21 15.51
C LEU A 290 6.32 16.32 16.05
N PRO A 291 7.19 15.30 15.87
CA PRO A 291 8.62 15.59 15.92
C PRO A 291 8.86 16.79 14.99
N PRO A 292 9.75 17.74 15.33
CA PRO A 292 10.06 18.85 14.44
C PRO A 292 10.28 18.24 13.07
N ALA A 293 9.52 18.72 12.08
CA ALA A 293 9.52 18.19 10.73
C ALA A 293 10.96 17.80 10.42
N SER A 294 11.24 16.50 10.35
CA SER A 294 12.50 16.06 9.79
C SER A 294 12.54 16.81 8.47
N SER A 295 13.58 17.61 8.24
CA SER A 295 13.72 18.45 7.04
C SER A 295 13.63 17.64 5.73
N THR A 296 13.53 16.31 5.85
CA THR A 296 13.35 15.33 4.79
C THR A 296 11.87 14.98 4.61
N LEU A 297 11.32 15.32 3.45
CA LEU A 297 10.02 14.85 3.00
C LEU A 297 10.03 13.31 2.88
N ILE A 298 9.01 12.65 3.41
CA ILE A 298 8.87 11.19 3.41
C ILE A 298 7.60 10.83 2.65
N ALA A 299 7.75 10.03 1.60
CA ALA A 299 6.62 9.38 0.93
C ALA A 299 6.60 7.88 1.23
N GLN A 300 5.41 7.31 1.25
CA GLN A 300 5.12 5.92 1.51
C GLN A 300 4.73 5.21 0.20
N VAL A 301 5.12 3.95 0.08
CA VAL A 301 4.62 2.99 -0.91
C VAL A 301 4.08 1.79 -0.14
N ASP A 302 2.84 1.45 -0.40
CA ASP A 302 2.08 0.42 0.33
C ASP A 302 2.27 -0.99 -0.26
N ASN A 303 1.48 -1.97 0.22
CA ASN A 303 1.46 -3.35 -0.27
C ASN A 303 2.83 -4.04 -0.20
N GLY A 304 3.46 -3.96 0.96
CA GLY A 304 4.73 -4.63 1.23
C GLY A 304 5.94 -3.72 1.07
N SER A 305 6.95 -4.05 1.87
CA SER A 305 8.23 -3.38 2.00
C SER A 305 9.30 -4.37 1.55
N LEU A 306 9.81 -5.20 2.47
CA LEU A 306 10.85 -6.19 2.17
C LEU A 306 10.34 -7.33 1.27
N GLU A 307 9.03 -7.58 1.29
CA GLU A 307 8.32 -8.52 0.43
C GLU A 307 8.65 -8.30 -1.06
N ARG A 308 9.00 -7.06 -1.45
CA ARG A 308 9.33 -6.70 -2.84
C ARG A 308 10.66 -7.31 -3.33
N TRP A 309 11.59 -7.59 -2.42
CA TRP A 309 12.86 -8.25 -2.73
C TRP A 309 12.83 -9.74 -2.38
N GLU A 310 11.93 -10.17 -1.51
CA GLU A 310 11.90 -11.54 -1.01
C GLU A 310 11.21 -12.52 -1.94
N VAL A 311 11.74 -13.75 -2.00
CA VAL A 311 11.19 -14.83 -2.83
C VAL A 311 9.83 -15.30 -2.34
N ASP A 312 9.55 -15.23 -1.04
CA ASP A 312 8.24 -15.61 -0.49
C ASP A 312 7.21 -14.46 -0.61
N GLY A 313 7.65 -13.28 -1.04
CA GLY A 313 6.79 -12.11 -1.32
C GLY A 313 6.49 -11.99 -2.81
N TYR A 314 6.88 -10.86 -3.41
CA TYR A 314 6.70 -10.60 -4.85
C TYR A 314 7.62 -11.44 -5.74
N GLY A 315 8.73 -11.95 -5.20
CA GLY A 315 9.62 -12.85 -5.93
C GLY A 315 8.99 -14.22 -6.21
N HIS A 316 7.90 -14.59 -5.55
CA HIS A 316 7.24 -15.88 -5.74
C HIS A 316 6.67 -16.04 -7.14
N SER A 317 6.15 -14.94 -7.70
CA SER A 317 5.52 -14.89 -9.03
C SER A 317 6.28 -14.00 -10.01
N GLY A 318 7.54 -13.65 -9.70
CA GLY A 318 8.42 -12.94 -10.62
C GLY A 318 7.99 -11.51 -10.96
N CYS A 319 7.24 -10.82 -10.09
CA CYS A 319 6.64 -9.51 -10.37
C CYS A 319 7.64 -8.45 -10.86
N TYR A 320 8.90 -8.55 -10.41
CA TYR A 320 9.97 -7.58 -10.69
C TYR A 320 11.13 -8.20 -11.48
N ASP A 321 10.96 -9.38 -12.08
CA ASP A 321 12.06 -10.12 -12.71
C ASP A 321 12.73 -9.35 -13.85
N ALA A 322 11.97 -8.59 -14.64
CA ALA A 322 12.54 -7.72 -15.67
C ALA A 322 13.52 -6.68 -15.10
N ILE A 323 13.21 -6.12 -13.93
CA ILE A 323 14.08 -5.16 -13.23
C ILE A 323 15.36 -5.86 -12.77
N TRP A 324 15.26 -7.06 -12.21
CA TRP A 324 16.42 -7.83 -11.73
C TRP A 324 17.34 -8.31 -12.85
N ARG A 325 16.84 -8.45 -14.08
CA ARG A 325 17.66 -8.77 -15.26
C ARG A 325 18.38 -7.58 -15.87
N GLY A 326 18.05 -6.35 -15.48
CA GLY A 326 18.57 -5.11 -16.08
C GLY A 326 17.73 -4.57 -17.24
N ASP A 327 16.50 -5.05 -17.40
CA ASP A 327 15.56 -4.67 -18.47
C ASP A 327 14.31 -4.03 -17.85
N TRP A 328 14.49 -3.02 -17.00
CA TRP A 328 13.37 -2.34 -16.33
C TRP A 328 12.39 -1.71 -17.34
N GLU A 329 12.83 -1.45 -18.57
CA GLU A 329 12.00 -1.02 -19.69
C GLU A 329 10.92 -2.05 -20.08
N GLU A 330 11.13 -3.33 -19.80
CA GLU A 330 10.16 -4.41 -20.02
C GLU A 330 9.24 -4.63 -18.81
N TYR A 331 9.53 -4.02 -17.65
CA TYR A 331 8.64 -4.10 -16.50
C TYR A 331 7.31 -3.40 -16.79
N ASN A 332 6.22 -4.16 -16.75
CA ASN A 332 4.88 -3.64 -16.90
C ASN A 332 4.18 -3.53 -15.53
N PRO A 333 3.97 -2.31 -14.99
CA PRO A 333 3.27 -2.16 -13.71
C PRO A 333 1.80 -2.60 -13.78
N TRP A 334 1.20 -2.62 -14.98
CA TRP A 334 -0.21 -2.93 -15.22
C TRP A 334 -0.49 -4.42 -15.49
N ASP A 335 0.55 -5.24 -15.49
CA ASP A 335 0.43 -6.70 -15.48
C ASP A 335 0.12 -7.18 -14.04
N PRO A 336 -1.06 -7.81 -13.81
CA PRO A 336 -1.42 -8.30 -12.49
C PRO A 336 -0.78 -9.65 -12.14
N THR A 337 -0.28 -10.43 -13.10
CA THR A 337 0.07 -11.85 -12.92
C THR A 337 1.05 -12.06 -11.76
N GLY A 338 2.10 -11.23 -11.70
CA GLY A 338 3.11 -11.28 -10.63
C GLY A 338 2.60 -10.88 -9.23
N ARG A 339 1.38 -10.32 -9.13
CA ARG A 339 0.80 -9.79 -7.89
C ARG A 339 -0.29 -10.68 -7.29
N ILE A 340 -0.99 -11.48 -8.11
CA ILE A 340 -2.15 -12.29 -7.68
C ILE A 340 -1.80 -13.23 -6.52
N ASN A 341 -0.61 -13.86 -6.59
CA ASN A 341 -0.13 -14.82 -5.61
C ASN A 341 1.00 -14.28 -4.73
N ALA A 342 1.30 -12.99 -4.79
CA ALA A 342 2.31 -12.38 -3.95
C ALA A 342 1.81 -12.29 -2.50
N THR A 343 2.67 -12.64 -1.54
CA THR A 343 2.41 -12.36 -0.13
C THR A 343 2.92 -10.96 0.19
N THR A 344 2.01 -10.02 0.43
CA THR A 344 2.34 -8.60 0.65
C THR A 344 2.61 -8.24 2.11
N ASP A 345 2.37 -9.16 3.04
CA ASP A 345 2.67 -9.03 4.47
C ASP A 345 3.30 -10.33 5.02
N LEU A 346 4.62 -10.45 4.91
CA LEU A 346 5.37 -11.60 5.44
C LEU A 346 5.65 -11.46 6.94
N TYR A 347 5.46 -10.27 7.50
CA TYR A 347 5.90 -9.92 8.85
C TYR A 347 4.76 -9.63 9.82
N ASN A 348 3.51 -9.79 9.39
CA ASN A 348 2.32 -9.51 10.18
C ASN A 348 2.36 -8.09 10.74
N GLY A 349 2.66 -7.12 9.86
CA GLY A 349 2.75 -5.71 10.20
C GLY A 349 1.41 -5.15 10.69
N ALA A 350 1.42 -4.33 11.74
CA ALA A 350 0.19 -3.71 12.21
C ALA A 350 -0.32 -2.70 11.16
N GLY A 351 -1.49 -2.99 10.56
CA GLY A 351 -2.02 -2.21 9.44
C GLY A 351 -1.37 -2.51 8.09
N ALA A 352 -0.54 -3.56 7.99
CA ALA A 352 -0.03 -4.04 6.71
C ALA A 352 -1.14 -4.75 5.93
N CYS A 353 -1.29 -4.41 4.65
CA CYS A 353 -2.36 -4.96 3.82
C CYS A 353 -2.05 -6.40 3.41
N SER A 354 -2.96 -7.33 3.72
CA SER A 354 -2.91 -8.74 3.31
C SER A 354 -3.75 -9.05 2.07
N MET A 355 -4.28 -8.02 1.40
CA MET A 355 -5.14 -8.14 0.22
C MET A 355 -4.45 -7.55 -1.02
N PHE A 356 -4.59 -8.21 -2.17
CA PHE A 356 -4.18 -7.63 -3.45
C PHE A 356 -5.15 -6.51 -3.84
N ARG A 357 -4.65 -5.26 -3.82
CA ARG A 357 -5.36 -4.05 -4.27
C ARG A 357 -4.81 -3.64 -5.64
N MET A 358 -5.66 -3.64 -6.66
CA MET A 358 -5.32 -3.12 -8.00
C MET A 358 -5.22 -1.59 -7.99
N PHE A 359 -5.97 -0.92 -7.12
CA PHE A 359 -5.77 0.48 -6.80
C PHE A 359 -5.95 0.70 -5.31
N GLN A 360 -5.15 1.60 -4.75
CA GLN A 360 -5.59 2.33 -3.58
C GLN A 360 -6.69 3.32 -3.99
N GLY A 361 -7.49 3.79 -3.04
CA GLY A 361 -8.52 4.76 -3.37
C GLY A 361 -9.14 5.44 -2.17
N ILE A 362 -9.60 6.66 -2.38
CA ILE A 362 -10.29 7.48 -1.39
C ILE A 362 -11.56 8.02 -2.02
N LEU A 363 -12.68 7.83 -1.34
CA LEU A 363 -13.92 8.54 -1.63
C LEU A 363 -13.99 9.79 -0.75
N ALA A 364 -14.12 10.96 -1.39
CA ALA A 364 -14.31 12.22 -0.70
C ALA A 364 -15.79 12.40 -0.33
N LEU A 365 -16.09 12.63 0.94
CA LEU A 365 -17.46 12.90 1.40
C LEU A 365 -17.71 14.39 1.69
N THR A 366 -16.64 15.16 1.79
CA THR A 366 -16.62 16.61 1.88
C THR A 366 -15.70 17.15 0.78
N THR A 367 -15.69 18.47 0.58
CA THR A 367 -14.67 19.09 -0.26
C THR A 367 -13.29 18.87 0.35
N VAL A 368 -12.31 18.50 -0.47
CA VAL A 368 -10.91 18.34 -0.09
C VAL A 368 -10.05 19.19 -0.99
N GLU A 369 -9.38 20.18 -0.39
CA GLU A 369 -8.46 21.05 -1.11
C GLU A 369 -7.13 20.35 -1.44
N PRO A 370 -6.44 20.80 -2.51
CA PRO A 370 -5.11 20.29 -2.85
C PRO A 370 -4.15 20.39 -1.67
N GLY A 371 -3.37 19.33 -1.45
CA GLY A 371 -2.35 19.26 -0.39
C GLY A 371 -2.62 18.17 0.66
N MET A 372 -3.85 17.69 0.83
CA MET A 372 -4.14 16.57 1.74
C MET A 372 -3.26 15.34 1.44
N VAL A 373 -3.21 14.94 0.18
CA VAL A 373 -2.36 13.87 -0.32
C VAL A 373 -1.58 14.38 -1.53
N ARG A 374 -0.32 14.00 -1.66
CA ARG A 374 0.49 14.22 -2.85
C ARG A 374 1.07 12.91 -3.32
N LEU A 375 1.14 12.72 -4.64
CA LEU A 375 1.54 11.45 -5.25
C LEU A 375 2.62 11.71 -6.32
N LEU A 376 3.52 10.75 -6.53
CA LEU A 376 4.54 10.83 -7.58
C LEU A 376 4.00 10.16 -8.86
N PRO A 377 3.61 10.91 -9.91
CA PRO A 377 2.94 10.37 -11.11
C PRO A 377 3.85 9.59 -12.08
N SER A 378 4.60 8.60 -11.57
CA SER A 378 5.48 7.73 -12.38
C SER A 378 5.63 6.32 -11.77
N PRO A 379 4.59 5.47 -11.83
CA PRO A 379 4.60 4.18 -11.15
C PRO A 379 5.75 3.27 -11.62
N LYS A 380 6.08 3.28 -12.93
CA LYS A 380 7.15 2.44 -13.48
C LYS A 380 8.55 2.86 -13.02
N LEU A 381 8.92 4.13 -13.25
CA LEU A 381 10.27 4.61 -12.98
C LEU A 381 10.54 4.71 -11.48
N ALA A 382 9.56 5.15 -10.67
CA ALA A 382 9.71 5.18 -9.22
C ALA A 382 9.94 3.78 -8.66
N THR A 383 9.17 2.78 -9.12
CA THR A 383 9.32 1.38 -8.70
C THR A 383 10.68 0.80 -9.06
N ALA A 384 11.08 0.91 -10.33
CA ALA A 384 12.41 0.45 -10.75
C ALA A 384 13.53 1.12 -9.95
N TYR A 385 13.40 2.42 -9.68
CA TYR A 385 14.40 3.18 -8.95
C TYR A 385 14.53 2.73 -7.50
N PHE A 386 13.45 2.69 -6.72
CA PHE A 386 13.58 2.31 -5.31
C PHE A 386 13.94 0.83 -5.15
N LEU A 387 13.58 -0.04 -6.11
CA LEU A 387 13.97 -1.46 -6.12
C LEU A 387 15.46 -1.66 -6.37
N LEU A 388 16.05 -0.91 -7.32
CA LEU A 388 17.46 -0.99 -7.66
C LEU A 388 18.36 -0.17 -6.71
N ARG A 389 17.85 0.91 -6.11
CA ARG A 389 18.62 1.82 -5.24
C ARG A 389 19.45 1.12 -4.16
N PRO A 390 19.00 0.05 -3.47
CA PRO A 390 19.79 -0.69 -2.49
C PRO A 390 21.09 -1.32 -3.01
N PHE A 391 21.21 -1.51 -4.32
CA PHE A 391 22.36 -2.20 -4.92
C PHE A 391 23.46 -1.24 -5.37
N PHE A 392 23.18 0.07 -5.39
CA PHE A 392 24.10 1.10 -5.87
C PHE A 392 24.56 2.01 -4.74
N LYS A 393 25.82 2.44 -4.82
CA LYS A 393 26.38 3.48 -3.96
C LYS A 393 27.00 4.61 -4.78
N PRO A 394 27.02 5.84 -4.23
CA PRO A 394 27.74 6.91 -4.87
C PRO A 394 29.26 6.72 -4.70
N LYS A 395 30.04 7.18 -5.68
CA LYS A 395 31.51 7.20 -5.69
C LYS A 395 32.04 8.38 -4.86
N SER A 396 31.38 9.52 -5.00
CA SER A 396 31.61 10.74 -4.22
C SER A 396 30.41 11.03 -3.31
N PRO A 397 30.63 11.48 -2.06
CA PRO A 397 29.55 11.73 -1.11
C PRO A 397 28.62 12.87 -1.55
N ALA A 398 27.42 12.93 -0.95
CA ALA A 398 26.50 14.03 -1.16
C ALA A 398 27.11 15.36 -0.68
N PRO A 399 26.85 16.49 -1.36
CA PRO A 399 27.32 17.80 -0.91
C PRO A 399 26.75 18.18 0.45
N GLU A 400 27.55 18.81 1.31
CA GLU A 400 27.10 19.30 2.63
C GLU A 400 26.17 20.53 2.48
N ASN A 401 26.42 21.36 1.47
CA ASN A 401 25.60 22.53 1.17
C ASN A 401 24.46 22.17 0.22
N HIS A 402 23.23 22.16 0.72
CA HIS A 402 22.03 21.91 -0.08
C HIS A 402 21.72 22.98 -1.13
N GLY A 403 22.34 24.16 -1.06
CA GLY A 403 22.17 25.25 -2.03
C GLY A 403 23.13 25.22 -3.23
N ASP A 404 24.09 24.28 -3.26
CA ASP A 404 25.04 24.16 -4.37
C ASP A 404 24.48 23.25 -5.48
N THR A 405 23.74 23.85 -6.41
CA THR A 405 23.06 23.13 -7.49
C THR A 405 24.03 22.32 -8.37
N GLU A 406 25.21 22.87 -8.68
CA GLU A 406 26.17 22.20 -9.57
C GLU A 406 26.79 20.97 -8.90
N ALA A 407 27.12 21.06 -7.61
CA ALA A 407 27.58 19.91 -6.83
C ALA A 407 26.49 18.84 -6.68
N TRP A 408 25.23 19.24 -6.51
CA TRP A 408 24.10 18.31 -6.44
C TRP A 408 23.82 17.61 -7.76
N GLU A 409 23.89 18.32 -8.88
CA GLU A 409 23.79 17.71 -10.22
C GLU A 409 24.90 16.69 -10.47
N ALA A 410 26.14 17.02 -10.09
CA ALA A 410 27.26 16.08 -10.18
C ALA A 410 27.07 14.84 -9.28
N TYR A 411 26.50 15.02 -8.08
CA TYR A 411 26.18 13.91 -7.18
C TYR A 411 25.08 12.98 -7.74
N MET A 412 24.05 13.56 -8.36
CA MET A 412 22.94 12.83 -8.99
C MET A 412 23.28 12.28 -10.38
N ASP A 413 24.42 12.64 -10.96
CA ASP A 413 24.81 12.13 -12.27
C ASP A 413 25.09 10.63 -12.25
N ALA A 414 24.66 9.91 -13.29
CA ALA A 414 24.84 8.46 -13.38
C ALA A 414 26.30 8.01 -13.24
N SER A 415 27.26 8.84 -13.69
CA SER A 415 28.69 8.55 -13.58
C SER A 415 29.19 8.48 -12.12
N ASN A 416 28.48 9.12 -11.18
CA ASN A 416 28.78 9.08 -9.76
C ASN A 416 28.27 7.80 -9.08
N TRP A 417 27.52 6.93 -9.75
CA TRP A 417 26.96 5.71 -9.14
C TRP A 417 27.68 4.46 -9.62
N GLN A 418 27.77 3.45 -8.75
CA GLN A 418 28.32 2.14 -9.09
C GLN A 418 27.62 1.03 -8.32
N LEU A 419 27.55 -0.15 -8.92
CA LEU A 419 27.02 -1.35 -8.26
C LEU A 419 27.94 -1.75 -7.10
N GLU A 420 27.35 -2.06 -5.96
CA GLU A 420 28.08 -2.53 -4.79
C GLU A 420 28.56 -3.97 -5.00
N LYS A 421 29.88 -4.18 -5.11
CA LYS A 421 30.44 -5.54 -5.21
C LYS A 421 30.11 -6.39 -3.98
N GLU A 422 30.20 -5.78 -2.80
CA GLU A 422 29.81 -6.39 -1.54
C GLU A 422 28.46 -5.85 -1.09
N GLN A 423 27.42 -6.66 -1.28
CA GLN A 423 26.05 -6.25 -0.96
C GLN A 423 25.87 -6.09 0.56
N THR A 424 25.62 -4.86 0.98
CA THR A 424 25.26 -4.51 2.37
C THR A 424 23.90 -5.10 2.76
N THR A 425 23.58 -5.13 4.05
CA THR A 425 22.25 -5.55 4.53
C THR A 425 21.21 -4.44 4.51
N ILE A 426 21.56 -3.26 3.99
CA ILE A 426 20.65 -2.11 3.91
C ILE A 426 19.77 -2.24 2.67
N ILE A 427 18.46 -2.12 2.87
CA ILE A 427 17.45 -1.93 1.82
C ILE A 427 16.76 -0.60 2.15
N HIS A 428 17.09 0.45 1.38
CA HIS A 428 16.75 1.83 1.73
C HIS A 428 15.23 2.01 1.89
N GLY A 429 14.81 2.37 3.11
CA GLY A 429 13.41 2.61 3.45
C GLY A 429 12.53 1.36 3.57
N ALA A 430 13.08 0.15 3.39
CA ALA A 430 12.37 -1.09 3.60
C ALA A 430 12.72 -1.68 4.97
N VAL A 431 11.71 -1.89 5.82
CA VAL A 431 11.83 -2.60 7.10
C VAL A 431 10.66 -3.59 7.29
N PRO A 432 10.83 -4.63 8.13
CA PRO A 432 9.78 -5.63 8.37
C PRO A 432 8.49 -5.02 8.93
N GLY A 433 7.33 -5.44 8.41
CA GLY A 433 6.02 -5.12 8.97
C GLY A 433 5.60 -3.65 8.84
N HIS A 434 6.22 -2.90 7.95
CA HIS A 434 5.88 -1.50 7.65
C HIS A 434 5.78 -1.30 6.14
N ALA A 435 5.20 -0.19 5.71
CA ALA A 435 5.23 0.23 4.31
C ALA A 435 6.64 0.67 3.87
N GLN A 436 6.93 0.58 2.58
CA GLN A 436 8.17 1.09 2.00
C GLN A 436 8.19 2.61 2.12
N ARG A 437 9.32 3.18 2.58
CA ARG A 437 9.53 4.63 2.60
C ARG A 437 10.49 5.09 1.53
N VAL A 438 10.16 6.17 0.84
CA VAL A 438 11.10 6.91 0.00
C VAL A 438 11.29 8.31 0.59
N THR A 439 12.52 8.81 0.52
CA THR A 439 12.94 10.04 1.19
C THR A 439 13.94 10.77 0.32
N ASP A 440 14.00 12.10 0.38
CA ASP A 440 14.97 12.86 -0.42
C ASP A 440 16.43 12.47 -0.11
N THR A 441 16.73 12.10 1.13
CA THR A 441 18.07 11.69 1.55
C THR A 441 18.48 10.34 0.97
N TRP A 442 17.60 9.35 0.98
CA TRP A 442 17.94 7.99 0.52
C TRP A 442 17.66 7.80 -0.97
N HIS A 443 16.73 8.59 -1.52
CA HIS A 443 16.20 8.49 -2.87
C HIS A 443 16.28 9.85 -3.61
N PRO A 444 17.47 10.49 -3.69
CA PRO A 444 17.62 11.89 -4.12
C PRO A 444 17.11 12.15 -5.55
N HIS A 445 17.26 11.19 -6.46
CA HIS A 445 16.80 11.34 -7.85
C HIS A 445 15.27 11.41 -7.98
N LEU A 446 14.51 10.97 -6.96
CA LEU A 446 13.05 11.16 -6.97
C LEU A 446 12.66 12.63 -6.74
N ARG A 447 13.54 13.46 -6.15
CA ARG A 447 13.31 14.89 -5.87
C ARG A 447 11.88 15.13 -5.35
N LEU A 448 11.53 14.55 -4.20
CA LEU A 448 10.13 14.44 -3.74
C LEU A 448 9.42 15.80 -3.64
N ASN A 449 10.15 16.86 -3.30
CA ASN A 449 9.60 18.23 -3.27
C ASN A 449 9.05 18.68 -4.64
N ALA A 450 9.72 18.30 -5.73
CA ALA A 450 9.33 18.66 -7.10
C ALA A 450 8.39 17.62 -7.73
N SER A 451 8.50 16.35 -7.34
CA SER A 451 7.81 15.25 -7.99
C SER A 451 6.50 14.82 -7.33
N LEU A 452 6.29 15.15 -6.05
CA LEU A 452 5.00 14.91 -5.40
C LEU A 452 3.98 15.96 -5.82
N VAL A 453 2.94 15.51 -6.52
CA VAL A 453 1.88 16.36 -7.07
C VAL A 453 0.60 16.22 -6.26
N ALA A 454 -0.01 17.33 -5.89
CA ALA A 454 -1.33 17.35 -5.27
C ALA A 454 -2.42 17.09 -6.33
N PRO A 455 -3.38 16.19 -6.07
CA PRO A 455 -4.60 16.08 -6.87
C PRO A 455 -5.36 17.41 -6.94
N PRO A 456 -6.20 17.59 -7.97
CA PRO A 456 -7.14 18.71 -8.00
C PRO A 456 -8.10 18.64 -6.80
N THR A 457 -8.75 19.76 -6.47
CA THR A 457 -9.82 19.80 -5.46
C THR A 457 -10.81 18.67 -5.71
N LEU A 458 -11.10 17.88 -4.68
CA LEU A 458 -12.10 16.82 -4.72
C LEU A 458 -13.39 17.35 -4.12
N ASN A 459 -14.52 17.13 -4.79
CA ASN A 459 -15.85 17.47 -4.29
C ASN A 459 -16.47 16.27 -3.56
N PRO A 460 -17.50 16.50 -2.72
CA PRO A 460 -18.30 15.41 -2.15
C PRO A 460 -18.79 14.45 -3.24
N GLY A 461 -18.45 13.18 -3.07
CA GLY A 461 -18.76 12.09 -3.99
C GLY A 461 -17.71 11.80 -5.06
N ASP A 462 -16.62 12.58 -5.14
CA ASP A 462 -15.50 12.27 -6.02
C ASP A 462 -14.66 11.11 -5.47
N TYR A 463 -14.14 10.28 -6.37
CA TYR A 463 -13.33 9.11 -6.04
C TYR A 463 -11.97 9.22 -6.72
N ILE A 464 -10.90 9.29 -5.91
CA ILE A 464 -9.53 9.25 -6.41
C ILE A 464 -8.97 7.84 -6.27
N ILE A 465 -8.28 7.37 -7.31
CA ILE A 465 -7.57 6.10 -7.35
C ILE A 465 -6.10 6.32 -7.69
N TRP A 466 -5.23 5.48 -7.14
CA TRP A 466 -3.83 5.44 -7.54
C TRP A 466 -3.23 4.04 -7.48
N HIS A 467 -2.23 3.81 -8.33
CA HIS A 467 -1.57 2.53 -8.52
C HIS A 467 -0.87 2.08 -7.22
N PRO A 468 -0.88 0.78 -6.85
CA PRO A 468 -0.37 0.29 -5.57
C PRO A 468 1.13 0.54 -5.33
N ASP A 469 1.93 0.64 -6.40
CA ASP A 469 3.38 0.93 -6.29
C ASP A 469 3.72 2.43 -6.31
N GLN A 470 2.71 3.30 -6.28
CA GLN A 470 2.94 4.74 -6.37
C GLN A 470 3.37 5.34 -5.02
N PRO A 471 4.46 6.10 -4.97
CA PRO A 471 4.80 6.89 -3.79
C PRO A 471 3.78 7.98 -3.52
N TYR A 472 3.34 8.11 -2.27
CA TYR A 472 2.44 9.17 -1.84
C TYR A 472 2.80 9.65 -0.43
N ALA A 473 2.46 10.90 -0.11
CA ALA A 473 2.58 11.47 1.22
C ALA A 473 1.28 12.18 1.58
N PHE A 474 0.85 12.04 2.84
CA PHE A 474 -0.16 12.92 3.41
C PHE A 474 0.54 14.15 3.98
N GLU A 475 0.05 15.34 3.67
CA GLU A 475 0.47 16.57 4.33
C GLU A 475 -0.66 17.08 5.23
N LYS A 476 -0.33 18.02 6.12
CA LYS A 476 -1.34 18.66 6.94
C LYS A 476 -2.27 19.47 6.01
N PRO A 477 -3.56 19.12 5.89
CA PRO A 477 -4.46 19.87 5.04
C PRO A 477 -4.71 21.27 5.61
N PRO A 478 -5.17 22.23 4.78
CA PRO A 478 -5.66 23.50 5.28
C PRO A 478 -6.83 23.27 6.24
N PRO A 479 -7.01 24.13 7.27
CA PRO A 479 -8.03 23.95 8.30
C PRO A 479 -9.43 24.01 7.65
N SER A 480 -10.04 22.84 7.50
CA SER A 480 -11.40 22.62 7.02
C SER A 480 -11.89 21.24 7.46
N LEU A 481 -13.20 21.08 7.71
CA LEU A 481 -13.77 19.76 7.99
C LEU A 481 -13.61 18.91 6.74
N SER A 482 -12.78 17.87 6.83
CA SER A 482 -12.62 16.89 5.77
C SER A 482 -12.98 15.49 6.26
N MET A 483 -13.85 14.79 5.53
CA MET A 483 -14.17 13.38 5.78
C MET A 483 -13.90 12.56 4.52
N LEU A 484 -13.01 11.58 4.66
CA LEU A 484 -12.50 10.75 3.59
C LEU A 484 -12.58 9.29 3.98
N VAL A 485 -13.10 8.46 3.07
CA VAL A 485 -13.22 7.01 3.28
C VAL A 485 -12.22 6.28 2.40
N TYR A 486 -11.27 5.60 3.02
CA TYR A 486 -10.38 4.67 2.32
C TYR A 486 -11.19 3.51 1.75
N THR A 487 -11.21 3.44 0.43
CA THR A 487 -12.01 2.49 -0.35
C THR A 487 -11.18 2.04 -1.55
N PRO A 488 -10.25 1.09 -1.41
CA PRO A 488 -9.43 0.64 -2.53
C PRO A 488 -10.26 -0.16 -3.55
N ALA A 489 -9.76 -0.28 -4.78
CA ALA A 489 -10.34 -1.19 -5.78
C ALA A 489 -9.58 -2.52 -5.75
N ALA A 490 -10.28 -3.59 -5.39
CA ALA A 490 -9.70 -4.92 -5.24
C ALA A 490 -10.53 -5.98 -5.98
N PRO A 491 -9.88 -6.82 -6.80
CA PRO A 491 -10.58 -7.88 -7.53
C PRO A 491 -10.85 -9.05 -6.59
N LEU A 492 -11.80 -9.89 -6.98
CA LEU A 492 -11.93 -11.20 -6.34
C LEU A 492 -10.77 -12.09 -6.79
N THR A 493 -10.03 -12.64 -5.83
CA THR A 493 -9.01 -13.68 -6.03
C THR A 493 -9.18 -14.72 -4.93
N GLN A 494 -8.50 -15.87 -5.05
CA GLN A 494 -8.52 -16.87 -3.97
C GLN A 494 -7.99 -16.28 -2.64
N THR A 495 -6.86 -15.57 -2.68
CA THR A 495 -6.24 -14.94 -1.50
C THR A 495 -7.13 -13.85 -0.92
N ASN A 496 -7.71 -13.03 -1.80
CA ASN A 496 -8.62 -11.97 -1.40
C ASN A 496 -9.93 -12.52 -0.78
N ALA A 497 -10.42 -13.68 -1.23
CA ALA A 497 -11.57 -14.35 -0.61
C ALA A 497 -11.27 -14.84 0.82
N LEU A 498 -10.03 -15.27 1.11
CA LEU A 498 -9.60 -15.62 2.47
C LEU A 498 -9.60 -14.40 3.40
N PHE A 499 -9.16 -13.24 2.89
CA PHE A 499 -9.28 -11.99 3.62
C PHE A 499 -10.75 -11.63 3.86
N LEU A 500 -11.58 -11.71 2.82
CA LEU A 500 -13.00 -11.36 2.89
C LEU A 500 -13.77 -12.23 3.89
N ALA A 501 -13.42 -13.51 4.05
CA ALA A 501 -13.99 -14.39 5.08
C ALA A 501 -13.67 -13.91 6.51
N ARG A 502 -12.44 -13.45 6.75
CA ARG A 502 -12.04 -12.84 8.03
C ARG A 502 -12.77 -11.52 8.25
N GLN A 503 -12.87 -10.68 7.21
CA GLN A 503 -13.59 -9.41 7.26
C GLN A 503 -15.06 -9.60 7.59
N ARG A 504 -15.74 -10.55 6.95
CA ARG A 504 -17.15 -10.90 7.25
C ARG A 504 -17.34 -11.18 8.74
N LYS A 505 -16.46 -12.00 9.32
CA LYS A 505 -16.50 -12.32 10.76
C LYS A 505 -16.26 -11.08 11.63
N ALA A 506 -15.35 -10.20 11.24
CA ALA A 506 -15.09 -8.95 11.93
C ALA A 506 -16.32 -8.03 11.89
N PHE A 507 -16.91 -7.84 10.71
CA PHE A 507 -18.13 -7.06 10.52
C PHE A 507 -19.29 -7.58 11.38
N LEU A 508 -19.60 -8.87 11.35
CA LEU A 508 -20.71 -9.44 12.13
C LEU A 508 -20.53 -9.23 13.64
N ARG A 509 -19.27 -9.20 14.10
CA ARG A 509 -18.92 -8.98 15.51
C ARG A 509 -18.67 -7.52 15.86
N GLY A 510 -18.63 -6.60 14.89
CA GLY A 510 -18.21 -5.22 15.09
C GLY A 510 -16.72 -5.04 15.43
N HIS A 511 -15.88 -6.06 15.21
CA HIS A 511 -14.44 -5.98 15.50
C HIS A 511 -13.70 -5.17 14.43
N PRO A 512 -12.52 -4.59 14.71
CA PRO A 512 -11.71 -3.91 13.70
C PRO A 512 -11.44 -4.75 12.44
N GLY A 513 -11.10 -4.08 11.33
CA GLY A 513 -10.70 -4.76 10.10
C GLY A 513 -9.57 -5.77 10.34
N PRO A 514 -9.51 -6.91 9.61
CA PRO A 514 -8.59 -8.01 9.94
C PRO A 514 -7.10 -7.62 10.03
N ASP A 515 -6.65 -6.69 9.18
CA ASP A 515 -5.25 -6.22 9.14
C ASP A 515 -4.92 -5.20 10.25
N PHE A 516 -5.93 -4.74 11.00
CA PHE A 516 -5.81 -3.77 12.09
C PHE A 516 -6.04 -4.39 13.48
N ASP A 517 -6.52 -5.63 13.55
CA ASP A 517 -6.66 -6.42 14.79
C ASP A 517 -5.53 -7.45 14.95
N SER A 518 -4.28 -6.98 14.98
CA SER A 518 -3.09 -7.85 15.05
C SER A 518 -3.01 -8.75 16.30
N THR A 519 -3.80 -8.44 17.33
CA THR A 519 -3.87 -9.23 18.58
C THR A 519 -5.09 -10.16 18.65
N GLY A 520 -6.04 -10.03 17.72
CA GLY A 520 -7.32 -10.73 17.76
C GLY A 520 -8.15 -10.41 18.99
N SER A 521 -7.83 -9.32 19.70
CA SER A 521 -8.43 -8.98 21.00
C SER A 521 -9.75 -8.25 20.87
N GLY A 522 -10.06 -7.73 19.67
CA GLY A 522 -11.23 -6.86 19.45
C GLY A 522 -11.11 -5.50 20.16
N LEU A 523 -9.92 -5.09 20.60
CA LEU A 523 -9.70 -3.74 21.11
C LEU A 523 -10.00 -2.71 20.01
N GLY A 524 -10.80 -1.69 20.33
CA GLY A 524 -11.35 -0.76 19.33
C GLY A 524 -12.59 -1.28 18.60
N SER A 525 -13.24 -2.32 19.14
CA SER A 525 -14.49 -2.85 18.60
C SER A 525 -15.62 -1.83 18.63
N GLU A 526 -16.34 -1.75 17.52
CA GLU A 526 -17.56 -0.98 17.32
C GLU A 526 -18.82 -1.80 17.70
N ALA A 527 -18.67 -3.02 18.21
CA ALA A 527 -19.79 -3.85 18.66
C ALA A 527 -20.77 -3.16 19.64
N PRO A 528 -20.31 -2.39 20.65
CA PRO A 528 -21.22 -1.70 21.57
C PRO A 528 -21.80 -0.41 20.96
N HIS A 529 -21.42 -0.03 19.73
CA HIS A 529 -21.85 1.22 19.14
C HIS A 529 -23.29 1.14 18.63
N THR A 530 -24.20 1.81 19.32
CA THR A 530 -25.55 2.12 18.80
C THR A 530 -25.46 2.83 17.45
N GLY A 531 -26.27 2.40 16.48
CA GLY A 531 -26.28 2.96 15.13
C GLY A 531 -25.22 2.36 14.19
N ARG A 532 -24.50 1.31 14.60
CA ARG A 532 -23.68 0.50 13.69
C ARG A 532 -24.58 -0.23 12.71
N LEU A 533 -24.24 -0.14 11.43
CA LEU A 533 -25.05 -0.72 10.36
C LEU A 533 -24.87 -2.24 10.29
N ASP A 534 -25.93 -2.91 9.85
CA ASP A 534 -25.99 -4.36 9.74
C ASP A 534 -26.17 -4.85 8.28
N GLU A 535 -26.43 -6.14 8.11
CA GLU A 535 -26.61 -6.75 6.78
C GLU A 535 -27.83 -6.19 6.05
N LYS A 536 -28.89 -5.80 6.77
CA LYS A 536 -30.09 -5.22 6.16
C LYS A 536 -29.77 -3.85 5.58
N ASP A 537 -29.03 -3.02 6.32
CA ASP A 537 -28.61 -1.72 5.81
C ASP A 537 -27.76 -1.82 4.54
N ILE A 538 -26.88 -2.82 4.48
CA ILE A 538 -26.08 -3.12 3.27
C ILE A 538 -26.99 -3.52 2.12
N ALA A 539 -27.98 -4.39 2.36
CA ALA A 539 -28.94 -4.81 1.36
C ALA A 539 -29.80 -3.65 0.85
N ASP A 540 -30.21 -2.74 1.74
CA ASP A 540 -31.01 -1.56 1.40
C ASP A 540 -30.23 -0.57 0.50
N VAL A 541 -28.91 -0.47 0.67
CA VAL A 541 -28.04 0.42 -0.13
C VAL A 541 -27.59 -0.24 -1.44
N GLY A 542 -27.01 -1.43 -1.33
CA GLY A 542 -26.26 -2.09 -2.40
C GLY A 542 -26.92 -3.34 -2.96
N GLY A 543 -28.03 -3.79 -2.38
CA GLY A 543 -28.69 -5.03 -2.74
C GLY A 543 -27.76 -6.24 -2.65
N GLN A 544 -27.93 -7.17 -3.58
CA GLN A 544 -27.14 -8.40 -3.64
C GLN A 544 -25.65 -8.13 -3.92
N GLU A 545 -25.31 -7.18 -4.81
CA GLU A 545 -23.92 -6.85 -5.12
C GLU A 545 -23.20 -6.26 -3.90
N GLY A 546 -23.87 -5.39 -3.13
CA GLY A 546 -23.33 -4.87 -1.87
C GLY A 546 -23.05 -5.96 -0.84
N LEU A 547 -23.97 -6.91 -0.68
CA LEU A 547 -23.78 -8.07 0.20
C LEU A 547 -22.62 -8.97 -0.28
N GLN A 548 -22.48 -9.20 -1.58
CA GLN A 548 -21.39 -9.99 -2.16
C GLN A 548 -20.04 -9.31 -1.96
N ALA A 549 -19.93 -8.01 -2.24
CA ALA A 549 -18.70 -7.24 -2.09
C ALA A 549 -18.20 -7.23 -0.62
N MET A 550 -19.13 -7.27 0.34
CA MET A 550 -18.85 -7.38 1.78
C MET A 550 -18.67 -8.82 2.29
N GLY A 551 -18.79 -9.83 1.42
CA GLY A 551 -18.63 -11.25 1.77
C GLY A 551 -19.82 -11.87 2.50
N LEU A 552 -20.98 -11.22 2.49
CA LEU A 552 -22.19 -11.62 3.20
C LEU A 552 -23.12 -12.49 2.37
N ALA A 553 -23.00 -12.47 1.05
CA ALA A 553 -23.75 -13.32 0.14
C ALA A 553 -22.86 -14.02 -0.90
N PRO A 554 -23.23 -15.23 -1.36
CA PRO A 554 -22.48 -15.92 -2.41
C PRO A 554 -22.71 -15.29 -3.79
N TRP A 555 -21.75 -15.50 -4.69
CA TRP A 555 -21.94 -15.26 -6.12
C TRP A 555 -22.77 -16.40 -6.74
N ILE A 556 -23.91 -16.06 -7.33
CA ILE A 556 -24.78 -17.02 -8.01
C ILE A 556 -24.44 -16.99 -9.50
N LEU A 557 -23.84 -18.07 -10.00
CA LEU A 557 -23.43 -18.21 -11.39
C LEU A 557 -24.39 -19.17 -12.11
N ASP A 558 -25.19 -18.66 -13.04
CA ASP A 558 -25.99 -19.53 -13.92
C ASP A 558 -25.09 -20.14 -15.01
N LYS A 559 -25.29 -21.42 -15.35
CA LYS A 559 -24.53 -22.10 -16.42
C LYS A 559 -24.66 -21.38 -17.77
N SER A 560 -25.79 -20.72 -18.03
CA SER A 560 -26.02 -19.94 -19.25
C SER A 560 -25.14 -18.68 -19.33
N MET A 561 -24.63 -18.19 -18.19
CA MET A 561 -23.82 -16.98 -18.08
C MET A 561 -22.32 -17.24 -18.27
N VAL A 562 -21.86 -18.48 -18.26
CA VAL A 562 -20.43 -18.84 -18.33
C VAL A 562 -20.03 -19.19 -19.77
N GLU A 563 -18.86 -18.74 -20.21
CA GLU A 563 -18.27 -19.15 -21.48
C GLU A 563 -17.80 -20.61 -21.44
N GLU A 564 -18.07 -21.37 -22.51
CA GLU A 564 -17.57 -22.75 -22.63
C GLU A 564 -16.06 -22.73 -22.88
N SER A 565 -15.29 -23.45 -22.04
CA SER A 565 -13.84 -23.50 -22.18
C SER A 565 -13.44 -24.23 -23.48
N LYS A 566 -12.81 -23.51 -24.40
CA LYS A 566 -12.18 -24.11 -25.58
C LYS A 566 -10.83 -24.70 -25.17
N MET A 567 -10.80 -25.86 -24.55
CA MET A 567 -9.58 -26.68 -24.53
C MET A 567 -9.32 -27.17 -25.95
N GLY A 568 -8.37 -26.54 -26.64
CA GLY A 568 -7.89 -27.00 -27.93
C GLY A 568 -7.20 -28.36 -27.82
N THR A 569 -7.68 -29.34 -28.57
CA THR A 569 -6.89 -30.52 -28.94
C THR A 569 -5.58 -30.09 -29.60
N PRO A 570 -4.43 -30.76 -29.34
CA PRO A 570 -3.16 -30.40 -29.96
C PRO A 570 -3.25 -30.63 -31.47
N ALA A 571 -3.19 -29.56 -32.27
CA ALA A 571 -3.08 -29.67 -33.72
C ALA A 571 -1.62 -29.94 -34.10
N GLU A 572 -1.42 -31.00 -34.89
CA GLU A 572 -0.15 -31.36 -35.50
C GLU A 572 0.46 -30.19 -36.28
N SER A 573 1.79 -30.04 -36.13
CA SER A 573 2.59 -29.04 -36.80
C SER A 573 2.62 -29.26 -38.32
N LYS A 574 2.24 -28.23 -39.08
CA LYS A 574 2.72 -28.05 -40.45
C LYS A 574 3.36 -26.68 -40.61
N SER A 575 4.60 -26.74 -41.04
CA SER A 575 5.52 -25.66 -41.35
C SER A 575 4.99 -24.68 -42.41
N GLY A 576 5.09 -23.39 -42.14
CA GLY A 576 4.95 -22.30 -43.11
C GLY A 576 5.60 -21.02 -42.57
N THR A 577 6.55 -20.48 -43.33
CA THR A 577 7.45 -19.34 -43.05
C THR A 577 6.75 -18.01 -42.71
N PRO A 578 7.40 -17.11 -41.94
CA PRO A 578 6.79 -15.87 -41.47
C PRO A 578 7.01 -14.71 -42.45
N THR A 579 5.96 -13.94 -42.71
CA THR A 579 6.05 -12.57 -43.20
C THR A 579 5.39 -11.66 -42.18
N GLU A 580 6.19 -10.76 -41.62
CA GLU A 580 5.82 -9.75 -40.65
C GLU A 580 4.90 -8.69 -41.25
N GLU A 581 3.72 -8.52 -40.65
CA GLU A 581 3.02 -7.23 -40.56
C GLU A 581 2.47 -7.11 -39.14
N ILE A 582 3.13 -6.29 -38.32
CA ILE A 582 2.66 -5.92 -36.99
C ILE A 582 1.44 -5.01 -37.14
N LYS A 583 0.25 -5.51 -36.82
CA LYS A 583 -0.99 -4.73 -36.70
C LYS A 583 -1.27 -4.45 -35.21
N PRO A 584 -1.57 -3.20 -34.82
CA PRO A 584 -1.91 -2.87 -33.44
C PRO A 584 -3.35 -3.32 -33.15
N ALA A 585 -3.50 -4.43 -32.43
CA ALA A 585 -4.80 -4.97 -32.03
C ALA A 585 -4.84 -5.29 -30.54
N LEU A 586 -4.68 -4.27 -29.69
CA LEU A 586 -4.93 -4.38 -28.24
C LEU A 586 -5.51 -3.05 -27.72
N LEU A 587 -6.78 -2.79 -28.02
CA LEU A 587 -7.62 -1.88 -27.22
C LEU A 587 -9.13 -1.94 -27.54
N ASN A 588 -9.60 -2.86 -28.39
CA ASN A 588 -10.99 -2.89 -28.86
C ASN A 588 -11.84 -4.03 -28.27
N GLY A 589 -11.36 -4.77 -27.26
CA GLY A 589 -12.06 -5.93 -26.71
C GLY A 589 -13.22 -5.63 -25.75
N TYR A 590 -13.20 -4.49 -25.05
CA TYR A 590 -14.10 -4.24 -23.91
C TYR A 590 -15.00 -2.99 -24.03
N LEU A 591 -15.00 -2.32 -25.19
CA LEU A 591 -15.67 -1.02 -25.35
C LEU A 591 -16.57 -0.94 -26.58
N ASN A 592 -17.34 -2.01 -26.84
CA ASN A 592 -18.45 -1.99 -27.81
C ASN A 592 -19.81 -2.03 -27.09
N ASP A 593 -20.59 -1.00 -27.37
CA ASP A 593 -21.95 -0.74 -26.89
C ASP A 593 -22.96 -1.85 -27.20
N ASN A 594 -24.00 -1.93 -26.35
CA ASN A 594 -25.26 -2.65 -26.54
C ASN A 594 -25.24 -4.20 -26.52
N LYS A 595 -24.53 -4.80 -25.57
CA LYS A 595 -24.94 -6.10 -25.01
C LYS A 595 -25.07 -6.01 -23.50
N SER A 596 -26.29 -6.17 -23.02
CA SER A 596 -26.53 -6.77 -21.71
C SER A 596 -25.68 -8.05 -21.60
N GLU A 597 -24.80 -8.06 -20.59
CA GLU A 597 -24.01 -9.22 -20.12
C GLU A 597 -23.08 -9.87 -21.15
N ALA A 598 -21.85 -9.33 -21.27
CA ALA A 598 -20.72 -10.18 -21.67
C ALA A 598 -20.65 -11.38 -20.70
N LYS A 599 -20.60 -12.59 -21.25
CA LYS A 599 -20.53 -13.84 -20.48
C LYS A 599 -19.31 -13.81 -19.52
N ILE A 600 -19.44 -14.51 -18.41
CA ILE A 600 -18.40 -14.68 -17.39
C ILE A 600 -17.38 -15.68 -17.94
N SER A 601 -16.10 -15.35 -17.90
CA SER A 601 -15.07 -16.30 -18.35
C SER A 601 -15.02 -17.52 -17.44
N ALA A 602 -14.50 -18.64 -17.94
CA ALA A 602 -14.38 -19.86 -17.13
C ALA A 602 -13.52 -19.62 -15.88
N THR A 603 -12.46 -18.82 -16.00
CA THR A 603 -11.57 -18.47 -14.89
C THR A 603 -12.25 -17.58 -13.85
N GLU A 604 -13.00 -16.56 -14.27
CA GLU A 604 -13.79 -15.74 -13.34
C GLU A 604 -14.83 -16.60 -12.59
N ALA A 605 -15.48 -17.53 -13.28
CA ALA A 605 -16.45 -18.45 -12.69
C ALA A 605 -15.80 -19.41 -11.69
N ASP A 606 -14.61 -19.91 -11.98
CA ASP A 606 -13.83 -20.76 -11.09
C ASP A 606 -13.37 -20.01 -9.83
N VAL A 607 -12.88 -18.78 -9.99
CA VAL A 607 -12.50 -17.90 -8.87
C VAL A 607 -13.70 -17.63 -7.95
N ALA A 608 -14.86 -17.30 -8.52
CA ALA A 608 -16.09 -17.09 -7.75
C ALA A 608 -16.58 -18.37 -7.05
N ARG A 609 -16.43 -19.55 -7.69
CA ARG A 609 -16.75 -20.83 -7.04
C ARG A 609 -15.84 -21.11 -5.86
N ILE A 610 -14.52 -20.92 -6.01
CA ILE A 610 -13.54 -21.07 -4.92
C ILE A 610 -13.87 -20.08 -3.79
N ALA A 611 -14.15 -18.82 -4.12
CA ALA A 611 -14.51 -17.81 -3.14
C ALA A 611 -15.78 -18.18 -2.36
N ASN A 612 -16.80 -18.71 -3.02
CA ASN A 612 -18.00 -19.23 -2.37
C ASN A 612 -17.69 -20.37 -1.40
N MET A 613 -16.81 -21.31 -1.76
CA MET A 613 -16.38 -22.39 -0.87
C MET A 613 -15.61 -21.86 0.35
N VAL A 614 -14.80 -20.81 0.17
CA VAL A 614 -14.04 -20.17 1.25
C VAL A 614 -14.96 -19.40 2.21
N LEU A 615 -15.91 -18.64 1.68
CA LEU A 615 -16.80 -17.77 2.47
C LEU A 615 -17.97 -18.53 3.12
N PHE A 616 -18.45 -19.59 2.46
CA PHE A 616 -19.64 -20.35 2.87
C PHE A 616 -19.38 -21.86 2.87
N PRO A 617 -18.36 -22.35 3.59
CA PRO A 617 -17.96 -23.77 3.55
C PRO A 617 -19.12 -24.73 3.90
N GLU A 618 -20.02 -24.32 4.79
CA GLU A 618 -21.21 -25.10 5.19
C GLU A 618 -22.21 -25.33 4.05
N ARG A 619 -22.12 -24.58 2.94
CA ARG A 619 -23.02 -24.70 1.78
C ARG A 619 -22.45 -25.58 0.67
N PHE A 620 -21.19 -26.02 0.81
CA PHE A 620 -20.48 -26.79 -0.22
C PHE A 620 -19.89 -28.05 0.40
N ASP A 621 -20.33 -29.23 -0.06
CA ASP A 621 -19.77 -30.50 0.39
C ASP A 621 -18.30 -30.61 -0.03
N PHE A 622 -17.40 -30.59 0.96
CA PHE A 622 -16.01 -30.97 0.72
C PHE A 622 -15.95 -32.48 0.59
N TRP A 623 -15.59 -32.98 -0.59
CA TRP A 623 -15.13 -34.36 -0.70
C TRP A 623 -13.80 -34.49 0.04
N MET A 624 -13.84 -34.87 1.30
CA MET A 624 -12.68 -35.45 1.97
C MET A 624 -12.64 -36.94 1.60
N PRO A 625 -11.58 -37.43 0.94
CA PRO A 625 -11.39 -38.87 0.82
C PRO A 625 -11.38 -39.43 2.24
N SER A 626 -12.40 -40.21 2.57
CA SER A 626 -12.40 -41.02 3.76
C SER A 626 -11.10 -41.81 3.74
N ARG A 627 -10.27 -41.64 4.78
CA ARG A 627 -9.10 -42.49 4.97
C ARG A 627 -9.62 -43.92 4.89
N VAL A 628 -9.29 -44.61 3.81
CA VAL A 628 -9.57 -46.03 3.65
C VAL A 628 -8.97 -46.68 4.89
N ALA A 629 -9.83 -47.22 5.74
CA ALA A 629 -9.39 -48.00 6.88
C ALA A 629 -8.46 -49.07 6.33
N THR A 630 -7.22 -49.07 6.80
CA THR A 630 -6.27 -50.16 6.61
C THR A 630 -7.01 -51.49 6.77
N PRO A 631 -6.97 -52.40 5.78
CA PRO A 631 -7.64 -53.68 5.92
C PRO A 631 -7.08 -54.38 7.16
N SER A 632 -7.96 -54.69 8.11
CA SER A 632 -7.65 -55.56 9.23
C SER A 632 -7.12 -56.87 8.68
N VAL A 633 -5.88 -57.20 9.01
CA VAL A 633 -5.29 -58.51 8.75
C VAL A 633 -5.98 -59.51 9.68
N GLU A 634 -7.07 -60.10 9.20
CA GLU A 634 -7.60 -61.33 9.77
C GLU A 634 -7.42 -62.49 8.78
N GLY A 635 -6.69 -63.51 9.23
CA GLY A 635 -7.03 -64.90 8.91
C GLY A 635 -6.56 -65.46 7.59
N GLY A 636 -5.24 -65.58 7.41
CA GLY A 636 -4.70 -66.54 6.45
C GLY A 636 -5.03 -67.98 6.85
N LYS A 637 -5.91 -68.64 6.09
CA LYS A 637 -6.00 -70.11 6.00
C LYS A 637 -6.34 -70.56 4.57
N GLY A 638 -5.29 -70.98 3.86
CA GLY A 638 -5.20 -72.19 3.02
C GLY A 638 -6.18 -72.45 1.87
N LYS A 639 -5.64 -72.50 0.63
CA LYS A 639 -5.63 -73.65 -0.33
C LYS A 639 -5.30 -73.10 -1.74
N GLU A 640 -4.09 -73.31 -2.25
CA GLU A 640 -3.63 -74.43 -3.10
C GLU A 640 -4.21 -74.48 -4.54
N ALA A 641 -3.30 -74.18 -5.49
CA ALA A 641 -3.02 -74.82 -6.79
C ALA A 641 -4.13 -75.13 -7.82
N GLU A 642 -4.01 -74.52 -9.02
CA GLU A 642 -3.72 -75.14 -10.34
C GLU A 642 -4.02 -74.11 -11.46
N LEU A 643 -3.02 -73.59 -12.19
CA LEU A 643 -2.50 -74.10 -13.46
C LEU A 643 -3.55 -74.51 -14.51
N LYS A 644 -3.78 -73.65 -15.54
CA LYS A 644 -3.41 -73.94 -16.95
C LYS A 644 -3.94 -72.92 -17.98
N LYS A 645 -3.00 -72.51 -18.85
CA LYS A 645 -3.11 -72.09 -20.27
C LYS A 645 -3.86 -70.77 -20.53
N THR A 646 -3.26 -69.76 -21.16
CA THR A 646 -2.30 -69.75 -22.30
C THR A 646 -1.47 -68.47 -22.25
#